data_AF-A0A3A8KPH3-F1
#
_entry.id   AF-A0A3A8KPH3-F1
#
_cell.length_a   1.000
_cell.length_b   1.000
_cell.length_c   1.000
_cell.angle_alpha   90.00
_cell.angle_beta   90.00
_cell.angle_gamma   90.00
#
_symmetry.space_group_name_H-M   'P 1'
#
loop_
_entity.id
_entity.type
_entity.pdbx_description
1 polymer ?
#
loop_
_entity_poly.entity_id
_entity_poly.type
_entity_poly.pdbx_seq_one_letter_code
_entity_poly.pdbx_strand_id
1 'polypeptide(L)'
;MAWKLAWRAWRRAMRPMLEPLLARQAEWNALMRETLLGVAAAPGASTPDPLDATHRVARLVALASPLAQPGLPRGVRASAPLWREVLRRQSRFNGEAVVALAAILGVRTPPPPVPTLEDFHHWCTLRESGDIQAAREAVTRLPRRPRLSLLVATAGACPTHLRECLASVEAQVYPEWELVLVGPEDGPVLPEPWASSRRQPRIRRVTLSGPTDFARALRVGLQAASGDFVGVLGAEDMLAPHALAEVARALGADPGLDVVYGDEDRLDTRGRRTAPFFKPDWSPDLLRSVDYLGRGVMVRRSLVESVGGFREGFPGAEEYDLFLRISEASERIGHVPHLLYHRRTGTVGQVSQEGRRALAEHLARRGEEAEVTVPGPGRYRVRYAVRGTPKVSIIVPFKDRPDLLKTLTDTLLERTTYPHFELVLVSNNSVRPETFALLDTLNDPRVVKRTWDFPFNYPAINNWAAGQATGELLLFLNNDMEVVDPGWLTELVSQAQRPEVGAVGAKLLFPEGTVQHAGIVVGMTGMAGHPFWRLPDGPIATPFGHTEWVRNWLSVTSACVMIRRPLFDALGGFDERFLLCGSDVDLGLRLHTRGLRVVCTPFARVVHHESASRRTDAIPEPDYWRSFTSYRPWLLKGDPYYNPNLTLLSGDCDLRRHPEDGEALAVRTLAHEVPSARRPPA
;
A
#
# COMPACT_ATOMS: atom_id res chain seq x y z
N MET A 1 -32.83 35.28 23.51
CA MET A 1 -33.45 34.38 24.52
C MET A 1 -33.74 32.99 23.96
N ALA A 2 -34.30 32.87 22.75
CA ALA A 2 -34.58 31.60 22.06
C ALA A 2 -33.37 30.66 21.88
N TRP A 3 -32.19 31.16 21.48
CA TRP A 3 -30.97 30.36 21.35
C TRP A 3 -30.56 29.67 22.66
N LYS A 4 -30.63 30.36 23.80
CA LYS A 4 -30.26 29.78 25.11
C LYS A 4 -31.23 28.68 25.54
N LEU A 5 -32.52 28.80 25.20
CA LEU A 5 -33.54 27.78 25.43
C LEU A 5 -33.36 26.57 24.51
N ALA A 6 -33.13 26.80 23.22
CA ALA A 6 -32.82 25.76 22.24
C ALA A 6 -31.55 24.99 22.62
N TRP A 7 -30.48 25.69 23.01
CA TRP A 7 -29.25 25.09 23.51
C TRP A 7 -29.45 24.26 24.78
N ARG A 8 -30.24 24.76 25.75
CA ARG A 8 -30.56 24.01 26.98
C ARG A 8 -31.38 22.75 26.68
N ALA A 9 -32.36 22.84 25.79
CA ALA A 9 -33.19 21.71 25.37
C ALA A 9 -32.34 20.66 24.63
N TRP A 10 -31.55 21.09 23.64
CA TRP A 10 -30.61 20.25 22.91
C TRP A 10 -29.62 19.56 23.86
N ARG A 11 -29.01 20.30 24.78
CA ARG A 11 -28.08 19.75 25.78
C ARG A 11 -28.76 18.78 26.73
N ARG A 12 -30.02 19.00 27.12
CA ARG A 12 -30.77 18.05 27.98
C ARG A 12 -31.10 16.75 27.23
N ALA A 13 -31.37 16.82 25.92
CA ALA A 13 -31.60 15.65 25.07
C ALA A 13 -30.31 14.89 24.74
N MET A 14 -29.21 15.60 24.44
CA MET A 14 -27.94 15.01 24.00
C MET A 14 -27.02 14.60 25.14
N ARG A 15 -27.17 15.17 26.36
CA ARG A 15 -26.28 14.87 27.50
C ARG A 15 -26.17 13.37 27.80
N PRO A 16 -27.27 12.59 27.95
CA PRO A 16 -27.15 11.16 28.24
C PRO A 16 -26.42 10.37 27.14
N MET A 17 -26.42 10.88 25.91
CA MET A 17 -25.67 10.31 24.80
C MET A 17 -24.18 10.71 24.85
N LEU A 18 -23.88 11.96 25.16
CA LEU A 18 -22.52 12.50 25.10
C LEU A 18 -21.68 12.24 26.34
N GLU A 19 -22.32 12.13 27.50
CA GLU A 19 -21.64 12.00 28.80
C GLU A 19 -20.74 10.76 28.88
N PRO A 20 -21.14 9.55 28.42
CA PRO A 20 -20.23 8.41 28.35
C PRO A 20 -19.03 8.64 27.43
N LEU A 21 -19.28 9.25 26.24
CA LEU A 21 -18.24 9.54 25.25
C LEU A 21 -17.19 10.51 25.80
N LEU A 22 -17.65 11.58 26.45
CA LEU A 22 -16.77 12.59 27.04
C LEU A 22 -16.09 12.11 28.32
N ALA A 23 -16.73 11.22 29.10
CA ALA A 23 -16.14 10.63 30.29
C ALA A 23 -14.87 9.85 29.96
N ARG A 24 -14.86 9.08 28.86
CA ARG A 24 -13.66 8.36 28.40
C ARG A 24 -12.52 9.30 28.01
N GLN A 25 -12.82 10.40 27.31
CA GLN A 25 -11.81 11.41 27.00
C GLN A 25 -11.29 12.10 28.27
N ALA A 26 -12.15 12.36 29.25
CA ALA A 26 -11.75 12.93 30.54
C ALA A 26 -10.81 11.97 31.31
N GLU A 27 -11.09 10.67 31.28
CA GLU A 27 -10.22 9.63 31.85
C GLU A 27 -8.85 9.61 31.17
N TRP A 28 -8.82 9.66 29.82
CA TRP A 28 -7.57 9.77 29.05
C TRP A 28 -6.77 11.02 29.46
N ASN A 29 -7.43 12.19 29.50
CA ASN A 29 -6.78 13.46 29.87
C ASN A 29 -6.18 13.39 31.29
N ALA A 30 -6.90 12.80 32.25
CA ALA A 30 -6.45 12.68 33.62
C ALA A 30 -5.22 11.77 33.74
N LEU A 31 -5.26 10.59 33.11
CA LEU A 31 -4.16 9.63 33.12
C LEU A 31 -2.92 10.17 32.40
N MET A 32 -3.11 10.87 31.26
CA MET A 32 -2.00 11.47 30.51
C MET A 32 -1.30 12.54 31.35
N ARG A 33 -2.08 13.42 31.99
CA ARG A 33 -1.57 14.47 32.88
C ARG A 33 -0.84 13.88 34.09
N GLU A 34 -1.42 12.89 34.75
CA GLU A 34 -0.80 12.21 35.89
C GLU A 34 0.55 11.60 35.49
N THR A 35 0.59 10.90 34.36
CA THR A 35 1.83 10.27 33.88
C THR A 35 2.91 11.30 33.53
N LEU A 36 2.54 12.39 32.84
CA LEU A 36 3.47 13.48 32.52
C LEU A 36 4.00 14.18 33.77
N LEU A 37 3.16 14.43 34.79
CA LEU A 37 3.59 15.00 36.05
C LEU A 37 4.54 14.08 36.80
N GLY A 38 4.29 12.76 36.77
CA GLY A 38 5.20 11.76 37.35
C GLY A 38 6.58 11.77 36.69
N VAL A 39 6.63 11.88 35.36
CA VAL A 39 7.89 12.02 34.61
C VAL A 39 8.60 13.33 34.96
N ALA A 40 7.87 14.45 35.03
CA ALA A 40 8.45 15.76 35.31
C ALA A 40 8.95 15.92 36.76
N ALA A 41 8.33 15.22 37.73
CA ALA A 41 8.69 15.27 39.15
C ALA A 41 9.93 14.43 39.51
N ALA A 42 10.47 13.64 38.58
CA ALA A 42 11.65 12.79 38.78
C ALA A 42 12.90 13.25 37.98
N PRO A 43 13.38 14.51 38.08
CA PRO A 43 14.64 14.88 37.45
C PRO A 43 15.81 14.26 38.23
N GLY A 44 16.29 13.09 37.77
CA GLY A 44 17.47 12.40 38.31
C GLY A 44 17.18 11.19 39.23
N ALA A 45 15.93 10.81 39.45
CA ALA A 45 15.57 9.57 40.16
C ALA A 45 15.31 8.44 39.15
N SER A 46 15.55 7.19 39.59
CA SER A 46 15.36 5.94 38.85
C SER A 46 14.12 5.98 37.96
N THR A 47 14.29 5.60 36.69
CA THR A 47 13.21 5.36 35.72
C THR A 47 11.99 4.74 36.40
N PRO A 48 10.76 5.25 36.16
CA PRO A 48 9.55 4.64 36.71
C PRO A 48 9.56 3.13 36.45
N ASP A 49 9.02 2.34 37.39
CA ASP A 49 8.96 0.88 37.27
C ASP A 49 8.50 0.50 35.85
N PRO A 50 9.33 -0.22 35.05
CA PRO A 50 9.01 -0.55 33.67
C PRO A 50 7.64 -1.22 33.51
N LEU A 51 7.20 -1.99 34.51
CA LEU A 51 5.88 -2.63 34.51
C LEU A 51 4.75 -1.61 34.67
N ASP A 52 4.88 -0.65 35.60
CA ASP A 52 3.89 0.42 35.79
C ASP A 52 3.81 1.34 34.55
N ALA A 53 4.97 1.73 34.00
CA ALA A 53 5.04 2.52 32.78
C ALA A 53 4.35 1.81 31.60
N THR A 54 4.59 0.51 31.44
CA THR A 54 3.95 -0.32 30.41
C THR A 54 2.44 -0.39 30.59
N HIS A 55 1.96 -0.63 31.82
CA HIS A 55 0.53 -0.66 32.12
C HIS A 55 -0.16 0.68 31.87
N ARG A 56 0.46 1.80 32.26
CA ARG A 56 -0.08 3.16 32.02
C ARG A 56 -0.20 3.44 30.53
N VAL A 57 0.85 3.14 29.75
CA VAL A 57 0.82 3.33 28.29
C VAL A 57 -0.25 2.46 27.64
N ALA A 58 -0.35 1.17 28.00
CA ALA A 58 -1.39 0.29 27.47
C ALA A 58 -2.80 0.81 27.76
N ARG A 59 -3.03 1.32 28.98
CA ARG A 59 -4.31 1.90 29.38
C ARG A 59 -4.61 3.21 28.63
N LEU A 60 -3.62 4.07 28.42
CA LEU A 60 -3.76 5.26 27.59
C LEU A 60 -4.10 4.93 26.14
N VAL A 61 -3.47 3.90 25.55
CA VAL A 61 -3.84 3.43 24.20
C VAL A 61 -5.29 2.97 24.15
N ALA A 62 -5.73 2.17 25.13
CA ALA A 62 -7.12 1.71 25.19
C ALA A 62 -8.12 2.88 25.28
N LEU A 63 -7.75 3.96 25.98
CA LEU A 63 -8.57 5.15 26.15
C LEU A 63 -8.47 6.16 24.99
N ALA A 64 -7.49 6.04 24.09
CA ALA A 64 -7.18 7.03 23.06
C ALA A 64 -8.33 7.29 22.08
N SER A 65 -9.18 6.29 21.84
CA SER A 65 -10.42 6.43 21.07
C SER A 65 -11.64 6.39 21.99
N PRO A 66 -12.35 7.52 22.18
CA PRO A 66 -13.58 7.55 22.99
C PRO A 66 -14.68 6.61 22.44
N LEU A 67 -14.71 6.38 21.13
CA LEU A 67 -15.70 5.52 20.47
C LEU A 67 -15.41 4.03 20.58
N ALA A 68 -14.18 3.64 20.95
CA ALA A 68 -13.81 2.25 21.17
C ALA A 68 -14.34 1.70 22.51
N GLN A 69 -15.13 2.48 23.26
CA GLN A 69 -15.66 2.08 24.55
C GLN A 69 -16.70 0.96 24.44
N PRO A 70 -16.53 -0.16 25.14
CA PRO A 70 -17.60 -1.15 25.28
C PRO A 70 -18.77 -0.53 26.07
N GLY A 71 -20.01 -0.85 25.65
CA GLY A 71 -21.22 -0.42 26.36
C GLY A 71 -21.76 0.97 25.99
N LEU A 72 -21.31 1.60 24.90
CA LEU A 72 -21.88 2.88 24.45
C LEU A 72 -23.41 2.80 24.21
N PRO A 73 -24.18 3.85 24.55
CA PRO A 73 -25.61 3.89 24.30
C PRO A 73 -25.93 3.61 22.82
N ARG A 74 -27.05 2.91 22.55
CA ARG A 74 -27.45 2.56 21.16
C ARG A 74 -27.50 3.78 20.24
N GLY A 75 -28.01 4.92 20.73
CA GLY A 75 -28.05 6.17 19.96
C GLY A 75 -26.67 6.72 19.58
N VAL A 76 -25.65 6.53 20.43
CA VAL A 76 -24.27 6.93 20.14
C VAL A 76 -23.66 6.00 19.09
N ARG A 77 -23.90 4.69 19.23
CA ARG A 77 -23.46 3.70 18.22
C ARG A 77 -24.09 3.94 16.85
N ALA A 78 -25.39 4.25 16.83
CA ALA A 78 -26.10 4.60 15.59
C ALA A 78 -25.58 5.90 14.95
N SER A 79 -25.08 6.84 15.75
CA SER A 79 -24.44 8.09 15.27
C SER A 79 -22.91 8.02 15.28
N ALA A 80 -22.32 6.83 15.40
CA ALA A 80 -20.87 6.67 15.51
C ALA A 80 -20.10 7.30 14.33
N PRO A 81 -20.57 7.22 13.06
CA PRO A 81 -19.88 7.88 11.95
C PRO A 81 -19.68 9.39 12.17
N LEU A 82 -20.71 10.09 12.67
CA LEU A 82 -20.64 11.52 12.98
C LEU A 82 -19.61 11.79 14.08
N TRP A 83 -19.69 11.06 15.19
CA TRP A 83 -18.78 11.28 16.31
C TRP A 83 -17.34 10.89 15.98
N ARG A 84 -17.15 9.91 15.10
CA ARG A 84 -15.82 9.48 14.64
C ARG A 84 -15.15 10.62 13.89
N GLU A 85 -15.90 11.36 13.09
CA GLU A 85 -15.41 12.56 12.42
C GLU A 85 -15.17 13.72 13.40
N VAL A 86 -16.13 14.02 14.29
CA VAL A 86 -16.00 15.09 15.29
C VAL A 86 -14.77 14.90 16.18
N LEU A 87 -14.49 13.67 16.59
CA LEU A 87 -13.37 13.34 17.49
C LEU A 87 -12.09 12.94 16.76
N ARG A 88 -12.07 12.88 15.42
CA ARG A 88 -10.94 12.36 14.65
C ARG A 88 -9.60 13.01 15.03
N ARG A 89 -9.57 14.34 15.09
CA ARG A 89 -8.37 15.11 15.48
C ARG A 89 -7.96 14.83 16.92
N GLN A 90 -8.93 14.74 17.83
CA GLN A 90 -8.67 14.43 19.24
C GLN A 90 -8.11 13.02 19.41
N SER A 91 -8.69 12.02 18.76
CA SER A 91 -8.21 10.64 18.82
C SER A 91 -6.83 10.49 18.19
N ARG A 92 -6.55 11.20 17.09
CA ARG A 92 -5.20 11.28 16.49
C ARG A 92 -4.19 11.88 17.46
N PHE A 93 -4.51 13.05 18.03
CA PHE A 93 -3.68 13.70 19.06
C PHE A 93 -3.43 12.76 20.24
N ASN A 94 -4.47 12.08 20.75
CA ASN A 94 -4.33 11.14 21.84
C ASN A 94 -3.32 10.03 21.48
N GLY A 95 -3.46 9.43 20.29
CA GLY A 95 -2.55 8.40 19.81
C GLY A 95 -1.10 8.89 19.72
N GLU A 96 -0.86 10.01 19.05
CA GLU A 96 0.47 10.61 18.90
C GLU A 96 1.10 10.98 20.25
N ALA A 97 0.30 11.53 21.17
CA ALA A 97 0.75 11.89 22.52
C ALA A 97 1.17 10.65 23.33
N VAL A 98 0.41 9.55 23.24
CA VAL A 98 0.76 8.29 23.92
C VAL A 98 2.05 7.70 23.36
N VAL A 99 2.26 7.80 22.05
CA VAL A 99 3.52 7.39 21.41
C VAL A 99 4.70 8.19 21.94
N ALA A 100 4.58 9.52 21.97
CA ALA A 100 5.62 10.40 22.49
C ALA A 100 5.94 10.07 23.97
N LEU A 101 4.90 9.85 24.78
CA LEU A 101 5.04 9.48 26.18
C LEU A 101 5.70 8.11 26.36
N ALA A 102 5.28 7.09 25.60
CA ALA A 102 5.86 5.74 25.67
C ALA A 102 7.36 5.78 25.37
N ALA A 103 7.75 6.54 24.34
CA ALA A 103 9.15 6.75 24.03
C ALA A 103 9.89 7.46 25.18
N ILE A 104 9.27 8.43 25.88
CA ILE A 104 9.91 9.13 27.02
C ILE A 104 10.16 8.15 28.17
N LEU A 105 9.19 7.27 28.40
CA LEU A 105 9.23 6.25 29.45
C LEU A 105 10.11 5.03 29.08
N GLY A 106 10.62 4.95 27.85
CA GLY A 106 11.38 3.79 27.37
C GLY A 106 10.55 2.51 27.24
N VAL A 107 9.22 2.63 27.11
CA VAL A 107 8.29 1.49 26.95
C VAL A 107 7.64 1.49 25.57
N ARG A 108 7.11 0.33 25.19
CA ARG A 108 6.51 0.10 23.88
C ARG A 108 5.00 0.36 23.91
N THR A 109 4.47 0.97 22.84
CA THR A 109 3.01 1.00 22.63
C THR A 109 2.55 -0.31 22.02
N PRO A 110 1.39 -0.87 22.44
CA PRO A 110 0.78 -1.98 21.71
C PRO A 110 0.42 -1.56 20.28
N PRO A 111 0.46 -2.47 19.30
CA PRO A 111 0.06 -2.17 17.94
C PRO A 111 -1.40 -1.70 17.88
N PRO A 112 -1.73 -0.70 17.03
CA PRO A 112 -3.11 -0.39 16.70
C PRO A 112 -3.83 -1.61 16.09
N PRO A 113 -5.14 -1.75 16.33
CA PRO A 113 -5.95 -2.76 15.65
C PRO A 113 -6.03 -2.43 14.16
N VAL A 114 -6.16 -3.47 13.34
CA VAL A 114 -6.43 -3.36 11.90
C VAL A 114 -7.80 -2.70 11.69
N PRO A 115 -7.98 -1.80 10.70
CA PRO A 115 -9.27 -1.14 10.44
C PRO A 115 -10.42 -2.15 10.30
N THR A 116 -11.49 -1.97 11.08
CA THR A 116 -12.68 -2.82 11.01
C THR A 116 -13.63 -2.26 9.94
N LEU A 117 -13.67 -2.90 8.76
CA LEU A 117 -14.46 -2.48 7.58
C LEU A 117 -15.98 -2.71 7.74
N GLU A 118 -16.51 -2.54 8.96
CA GLU A 118 -17.92 -2.79 9.29
C GLU A 118 -18.88 -1.87 8.54
N ASP A 119 -18.46 -0.66 8.20
CA ASP A 119 -19.25 0.34 7.48
C ASP A 119 -19.05 0.30 5.96
N PHE A 120 -18.27 -0.64 5.42
CA PHE A 120 -17.92 -0.67 4.00
C PHE A 120 -19.13 -0.78 3.07
N HIS A 121 -20.13 -1.61 3.42
CA HIS A 121 -21.35 -1.68 2.62
C HIS A 121 -22.06 -0.33 2.54
N HIS A 122 -22.14 0.39 3.66
CA HIS A 122 -22.74 1.72 3.70
C HIS A 122 -21.92 2.73 2.90
N TRP A 123 -20.59 2.67 3.02
CA TRP A 123 -19.66 3.48 2.20
C TRP A 123 -19.93 3.31 0.70
N CYS A 124 -20.19 2.09 0.23
CA CYS A 124 -20.55 1.83 -1.17
C CYS A 124 -21.89 2.49 -1.54
N THR A 125 -22.93 2.31 -0.71
CA THR A 125 -24.28 2.83 -1.00
C THR A 125 -24.35 4.34 -1.14
N LEU A 126 -23.46 5.07 -0.46
CA LEU A 126 -23.41 6.54 -0.52
C LEU A 126 -22.80 7.06 -1.83
N ARG A 127 -22.01 6.24 -2.54
CA ARG A 127 -21.23 6.64 -3.71
C ARG A 127 -21.81 6.13 -5.02
N GLU A 128 -22.37 4.93 -5.01
CA GLU A 128 -22.74 4.19 -6.21
C GLU A 128 -23.73 4.94 -7.11
N SER A 129 -24.70 5.68 -6.55
CA SER A 129 -25.65 6.46 -7.35
C SER A 129 -24.97 7.59 -8.13
N GLY A 130 -23.98 8.26 -7.53
CA GLY A 130 -23.15 9.27 -8.17
C GLY A 130 -22.26 8.67 -9.25
N ASP A 131 -21.62 7.53 -8.96
CA ASP A 131 -20.76 6.83 -9.92
C ASP A 131 -21.56 6.37 -11.16
N ILE A 132 -22.76 5.82 -10.96
CA ILE A 132 -23.66 5.44 -12.06
C ILE A 132 -24.06 6.64 -12.92
N GLN A 133 -24.39 7.77 -12.30
CA GLN A 133 -24.79 8.97 -13.03
C GLN A 133 -23.60 9.55 -13.84
N ALA A 134 -22.42 9.64 -13.23
CA ALA A 134 -21.21 10.09 -13.90
C ALA A 134 -20.84 9.17 -15.08
N ALA A 135 -20.93 7.85 -14.89
CA ALA A 135 -20.68 6.88 -15.95
C ALA A 135 -21.68 7.02 -17.12
N ARG A 136 -22.98 7.21 -16.84
CA ARG A 136 -23.99 7.47 -17.87
C ARG A 136 -23.65 8.70 -18.70
N GLU A 137 -23.30 9.81 -18.04
CA GLU A 137 -22.92 11.04 -18.72
C GLU A 137 -21.66 10.83 -19.57
N ALA A 138 -20.65 10.13 -19.05
CA ALA A 138 -19.43 9.83 -19.79
C ALA A 138 -19.71 9.02 -21.06
N VAL A 139 -20.57 7.99 -20.99
CA VAL A 139 -20.94 7.15 -22.14
C VAL A 139 -21.55 7.97 -23.29
N THR A 140 -22.31 9.02 -22.99
CA THR A 140 -22.89 9.90 -24.04
C THR A 140 -21.82 10.67 -24.82
N ARG A 141 -20.64 10.88 -24.23
CA ARG A 141 -19.54 11.67 -24.79
C ARG A 141 -18.43 10.81 -25.39
N LEU A 142 -18.56 9.48 -25.39
CA LEU A 142 -17.51 8.59 -25.89
C LEU A 142 -17.34 8.74 -27.40
N PRO A 143 -16.12 9.06 -27.89
CA PRO A 143 -15.86 9.21 -29.31
C PRO A 143 -15.91 7.86 -30.05
N ARG A 144 -15.57 6.78 -29.34
CA ARG A 144 -15.63 5.39 -29.82
C ARG A 144 -16.26 4.52 -28.75
N ARG A 145 -17.06 3.55 -29.19
CA ARG A 145 -17.73 2.59 -28.32
C ARG A 145 -17.21 1.19 -28.63
N PRO A 146 -16.11 0.76 -27.99
CA PRO A 146 -15.59 -0.59 -28.21
C PRO A 146 -16.62 -1.62 -27.78
N ARG A 147 -16.75 -2.71 -28.53
CA ARG A 147 -17.64 -3.80 -28.15
C ARG A 147 -16.96 -4.66 -27.08
N LEU A 148 -17.63 -4.87 -25.96
CA LEU A 148 -17.11 -5.59 -24.79
C LEU A 148 -17.75 -6.98 -24.65
N SER A 149 -16.94 -8.03 -24.66
CA SER A 149 -17.40 -9.42 -24.52
C SER A 149 -17.15 -9.96 -23.13
N LEU A 150 -18.19 -10.51 -22.51
CA LEU A 150 -18.08 -11.22 -21.23
C LEU A 150 -18.21 -12.72 -21.45
N LEU A 151 -17.24 -13.49 -20.97
CA LEU A 151 -17.22 -14.95 -21.04
C LEU A 151 -17.68 -15.52 -19.69
N VAL A 152 -18.68 -16.39 -19.70
CA VAL A 152 -19.22 -17.04 -18.49
C VAL A 152 -19.26 -18.54 -18.69
N ALA A 153 -18.48 -19.27 -17.89
CA ALA A 153 -18.61 -20.73 -17.78
C ALA A 153 -19.74 -21.06 -16.79
N THR A 154 -20.77 -21.77 -17.25
CA THR A 154 -21.99 -22.02 -16.46
C THR A 154 -22.03 -23.40 -15.80
N ALA A 155 -21.00 -24.24 -15.99
CA ALA A 155 -20.93 -25.57 -15.39
C ALA A 155 -20.98 -25.47 -13.85
N GLY A 156 -21.92 -26.19 -13.23
CA GLY A 156 -22.08 -26.22 -11.76
C GLY A 156 -22.62 -24.93 -11.12
N ALA A 157 -23.05 -23.95 -11.90
CA ALA A 157 -23.52 -22.67 -11.37
C ALA A 157 -24.86 -22.81 -10.61
N CYS A 158 -24.96 -22.15 -9.46
CA CYS A 158 -26.23 -22.01 -8.73
C CYS A 158 -27.24 -21.22 -9.58
N PRO A 159 -28.46 -21.74 -9.85
CA PRO A 159 -29.46 -21.05 -10.68
C PRO A 159 -29.84 -19.66 -10.18
N THR A 160 -29.88 -19.46 -8.85
CA THR A 160 -30.18 -18.16 -8.24
C THR A 160 -29.05 -17.16 -8.48
N HIS A 161 -27.79 -17.57 -8.26
CA HIS A 161 -26.66 -16.68 -8.49
C HIS A 161 -26.46 -16.38 -9.96
N LEU A 162 -26.68 -17.36 -10.84
CA LEU A 162 -26.65 -17.16 -12.29
C LEU A 162 -27.71 -16.16 -12.74
N ARG A 163 -28.91 -16.18 -12.14
CA ARG A 163 -29.95 -15.15 -12.40
C ARG A 163 -29.43 -13.76 -12.07
N GLU A 164 -28.81 -13.59 -10.90
CA GLU A 164 -28.28 -12.30 -10.45
C GLU A 164 -27.09 -11.83 -11.30
N CYS A 165 -26.22 -12.76 -11.70
CA CYS A 165 -25.13 -12.53 -12.65
C CYS A 165 -25.66 -11.94 -13.97
N LEU A 166 -26.63 -12.63 -14.60
CA LEU A 166 -27.25 -12.19 -15.85
C LEU A 166 -27.95 -10.83 -15.71
N ALA A 167 -28.72 -10.64 -14.62
CA ALA A 167 -29.36 -9.36 -14.33
C ALA A 167 -28.35 -8.21 -14.18
N SER A 168 -27.18 -8.46 -13.58
CA SER A 168 -26.13 -7.45 -13.43
C SER A 168 -25.51 -7.01 -14.76
N VAL A 169 -25.44 -7.91 -15.75
CA VAL A 169 -24.98 -7.59 -17.11
C VAL A 169 -26.05 -6.81 -17.88
N GLU A 170 -27.32 -7.19 -17.76
CA GLU A 170 -28.41 -6.44 -18.40
C GLU A 170 -28.56 -5.01 -17.87
N ALA A 171 -28.28 -4.81 -16.58
CA ALA A 171 -28.37 -3.52 -15.91
C ALA A 171 -27.22 -2.56 -16.25
N GLN A 172 -26.23 -2.99 -17.05
CA GLN A 172 -25.09 -2.16 -17.42
C GLN A 172 -25.54 -0.89 -18.15
N VAL A 173 -25.02 0.26 -17.72
CA VAL A 173 -25.33 1.55 -18.36
C VAL A 173 -24.67 1.71 -19.73
N TYR A 174 -23.61 0.95 -20.00
CA TYR A 174 -22.97 0.89 -21.31
C TYR A 174 -23.72 -0.10 -22.23
N PRO A 175 -24.07 0.27 -23.47
CA PRO A 175 -24.92 -0.59 -24.31
C PRO A 175 -24.16 -1.59 -25.20
N GLU A 176 -22.90 -1.33 -25.56
CA GLU A 176 -22.15 -2.12 -26.55
C GLU A 176 -21.44 -3.31 -25.91
N TRP A 177 -22.22 -4.25 -25.38
CA TRP A 177 -21.70 -5.49 -24.81
C TRP A 177 -22.30 -6.73 -25.46
N GLU A 178 -21.59 -7.83 -25.31
CA GLU A 178 -22.11 -9.18 -25.56
C GLU A 178 -21.75 -10.11 -24.41
N LEU A 179 -22.56 -11.15 -24.23
CA LEU A 179 -22.38 -12.16 -23.21
C LEU A 179 -22.32 -13.53 -23.86
N VAL A 180 -21.23 -14.26 -23.66
CA VAL A 180 -21.01 -15.61 -24.18
C VAL A 180 -21.11 -16.60 -23.03
N LEU A 181 -22.21 -17.33 -22.98
CA LEU A 181 -22.50 -18.35 -21.99
C LEU A 181 -22.05 -19.71 -22.51
N VAL A 182 -21.11 -20.34 -21.80
CA VAL A 182 -20.51 -21.62 -22.19
C VAL A 182 -20.79 -22.67 -21.12
N GLY A 183 -21.47 -23.75 -21.49
CA GLY A 183 -21.83 -24.81 -20.55
C GLY A 183 -22.13 -26.13 -21.24
N PRO A 184 -22.25 -27.22 -20.48
CA PRO A 184 -22.63 -28.51 -21.04
C PRO A 184 -24.11 -28.53 -21.45
N GLU A 185 -24.49 -29.51 -22.28
CA GLU A 185 -25.86 -29.67 -22.78
C GLU A 185 -26.87 -29.94 -21.64
N ASP A 186 -26.44 -30.70 -20.63
CA ASP A 186 -27.15 -31.00 -19.38
C ASP A 186 -26.85 -30.00 -18.25
N GLY A 187 -26.27 -28.84 -18.60
CA GLY A 187 -25.96 -27.77 -17.65
C GLY A 187 -27.20 -27.09 -17.04
N PRO A 188 -27.01 -26.17 -16.08
CA PRO A 188 -28.13 -25.49 -15.44
C PRO A 188 -28.99 -24.78 -16.49
N VAL A 189 -30.30 -25.06 -16.44
CA VAL A 189 -31.29 -24.36 -17.27
C VAL A 189 -31.20 -22.88 -16.94
N LEU A 190 -31.00 -22.03 -17.95
CA LEU A 190 -30.99 -20.59 -17.73
C LEU A 190 -32.31 -20.15 -17.08
N PRO A 191 -32.28 -19.26 -16.09
CA PRO A 191 -33.50 -18.74 -15.50
C PRO A 191 -34.30 -17.95 -16.55
N GLU A 192 -35.62 -17.95 -16.46
CA GLU A 192 -36.45 -16.98 -17.19
C GLU A 192 -36.11 -15.55 -16.74
N PRO A 193 -36.10 -14.54 -17.65
CA PRO A 193 -36.52 -14.61 -19.06
C PRO A 193 -35.43 -15.09 -20.06
N TRP A 194 -34.21 -15.39 -19.61
CA TRP A 194 -33.03 -15.70 -20.47
C TRP A 194 -33.08 -17.06 -21.16
N ALA A 195 -33.95 -17.97 -20.70
CA ALA A 195 -34.20 -19.22 -21.40
C ALA A 195 -34.85 -19.00 -22.78
N SER A 196 -35.65 -17.94 -22.94
CA SER A 196 -36.33 -17.61 -24.19
C SER A 196 -35.36 -16.92 -25.19
N SER A 197 -34.93 -17.65 -26.22
CA SER A 197 -33.98 -17.19 -27.25
C SER A 197 -34.39 -15.92 -28.03
N ARG A 198 -35.64 -15.49 -27.88
CA ARG A 198 -36.20 -14.32 -28.58
C ARG A 198 -35.96 -12.97 -27.88
N ARG A 199 -35.51 -12.92 -26.62
CA ARG A 199 -35.49 -11.66 -25.85
C ARG A 199 -34.18 -10.87 -25.86
N GLN A 200 -33.02 -11.46 -26.08
CA GLN A 200 -31.76 -10.70 -26.09
C GLN A 200 -30.75 -11.15 -27.16
N PRO A 201 -30.58 -10.38 -28.26
CA PRO A 201 -29.61 -10.71 -29.31
C PRO A 201 -28.15 -10.60 -28.86
N ARG A 202 -27.89 -9.99 -27.70
CA ARG A 202 -26.53 -9.81 -27.13
C ARG A 202 -26.03 -11.03 -26.33
N ILE A 203 -26.91 -11.99 -26.02
CA ILE A 203 -26.54 -13.18 -25.25
C ILE A 203 -26.41 -14.38 -26.21
N ARG A 204 -25.19 -14.90 -26.33
CA ARG A 204 -24.86 -16.07 -27.13
C ARG A 204 -24.65 -17.27 -26.22
N ARG A 205 -25.30 -18.38 -26.53
CA ARG A 205 -25.14 -19.66 -25.81
C ARG A 205 -24.30 -20.60 -26.65
N VAL A 206 -23.31 -21.24 -26.04
CA VAL A 206 -22.43 -22.22 -26.67
C VAL A 206 -22.41 -23.48 -25.82
N THR A 207 -22.88 -24.57 -26.41
CA THR A 207 -22.92 -25.88 -25.75
C THR A 207 -21.58 -26.59 -25.93
N LEU A 208 -21.01 -27.10 -24.85
CA LEU A 208 -19.82 -27.94 -24.86
C LEU A 208 -20.21 -29.42 -24.87
N SER A 209 -19.66 -30.17 -25.82
CA SER A 209 -19.72 -31.64 -25.82
C SER A 209 -18.54 -32.23 -25.03
N GLY A 210 -18.82 -33.15 -24.11
CA GLY A 210 -17.81 -33.84 -23.28
C GLY A 210 -17.43 -33.10 -21.98
N PRO A 211 -16.32 -33.47 -21.32
CA PRO A 211 -15.93 -32.89 -20.03
C PRO A 211 -15.79 -31.36 -20.10
N THR A 212 -16.35 -30.68 -19.10
CA THR A 212 -16.33 -29.22 -18.97
C THR A 212 -15.29 -28.78 -17.97
N ASP A 213 -14.03 -28.69 -18.39
CA ASP A 213 -13.02 -27.94 -17.64
C ASP A 213 -13.16 -26.43 -17.92
N PHE A 214 -12.75 -25.62 -16.95
CA PHE A 214 -12.93 -24.16 -16.99
C PHE A 214 -12.11 -23.52 -18.12
N ALA A 215 -10.86 -23.95 -18.32
CA ALA A 215 -9.99 -23.45 -19.39
C ALA A 215 -10.61 -23.67 -20.78
N ARG A 216 -11.14 -24.86 -21.05
CA ARG A 216 -11.81 -25.20 -22.30
C ARG A 216 -13.06 -24.37 -22.51
N ALA A 217 -13.86 -24.15 -21.47
CA ALA A 217 -15.03 -23.28 -21.55
C ALA A 217 -14.65 -21.84 -21.92
N LEU A 218 -13.61 -21.28 -21.30
CA LEU A 218 -13.13 -19.94 -21.64
C LEU A 218 -12.54 -19.87 -23.05
N ARG A 219 -11.84 -20.90 -23.52
CA ARG A 219 -11.30 -20.95 -24.90
C ARG A 219 -12.40 -20.97 -25.95
N VAL A 220 -13.43 -21.81 -25.74
CA VAL A 220 -14.60 -21.86 -26.64
C VAL A 220 -15.38 -20.55 -26.57
N GLY A 221 -15.50 -19.95 -25.38
CA GLY A 221 -16.08 -18.63 -25.21
C GLY A 221 -15.34 -17.56 -25.99
N LEU A 222 -14.01 -17.54 -25.92
CA LEU A 222 -13.15 -16.61 -26.64
C LEU A 222 -13.32 -16.74 -28.16
N GLN A 223 -13.41 -17.96 -28.69
CA GLN A 223 -13.66 -18.21 -30.13
C GLN A 223 -15.04 -17.74 -30.59
N ALA A 224 -16.04 -17.79 -29.70
CA ALA A 224 -17.39 -17.34 -29.99
C ALA A 224 -17.60 -15.83 -29.77
N ALA A 225 -16.66 -15.16 -29.10
CA ALA A 225 -16.71 -13.73 -28.86
C ALA A 225 -16.39 -12.92 -30.13
N SER A 226 -17.08 -11.81 -30.30
CA SER A 226 -16.93 -10.86 -31.41
C SER A 226 -16.53 -9.45 -30.98
N GLY A 227 -16.42 -9.19 -29.67
CA GLY A 227 -15.99 -7.90 -29.14
C GLY A 227 -14.50 -7.62 -29.35
N ASP A 228 -14.16 -6.34 -29.25
CA ASP A 228 -12.78 -5.84 -29.34
C ASP A 228 -11.98 -6.18 -28.08
N PHE A 229 -12.68 -6.24 -26.94
CA PHE A 229 -12.14 -6.60 -25.64
C PHE A 229 -12.96 -7.74 -25.02
N VAL A 230 -12.28 -8.64 -24.31
CA VAL A 230 -12.85 -9.81 -23.66
C VAL A 230 -12.52 -9.78 -22.16
N GLY A 231 -13.47 -10.19 -21.33
CA GLY A 231 -13.29 -10.38 -19.90
C GLY A 231 -14.04 -11.61 -19.41
N VAL A 232 -13.66 -12.12 -18.24
CA VAL A 232 -14.29 -13.28 -17.62
C VAL A 232 -15.23 -12.79 -16.50
N LEU A 233 -16.46 -13.31 -16.51
CA LEU A 233 -17.42 -13.10 -15.44
C LEU A 233 -17.78 -14.46 -14.82
N GLY A 234 -17.60 -14.57 -13.51
CA GLY A 234 -18.03 -15.75 -12.76
C GLY A 234 -19.53 -15.91 -12.82
N ALA A 235 -20.01 -17.13 -13.08
CA ALA A 235 -21.44 -17.43 -13.12
C ALA A 235 -22.17 -17.18 -11.79
N GLU A 236 -21.42 -17.03 -10.69
CA GLU A 236 -21.95 -16.67 -9.38
C GLU A 236 -21.69 -15.23 -8.98
N ASP A 237 -20.95 -14.45 -9.77
CA ASP A 237 -20.51 -13.11 -9.41
C ASP A 237 -21.40 -12.05 -10.08
N MET A 238 -21.18 -10.78 -9.73
CA MET A 238 -21.91 -9.65 -10.31
C MET A 238 -20.97 -8.54 -10.77
N LEU A 239 -21.40 -7.79 -11.78
CA LEU A 239 -20.79 -6.52 -12.14
C LEU A 239 -21.49 -5.35 -11.45
N ALA A 240 -20.73 -4.30 -11.14
CA ALA A 240 -21.30 -3.01 -10.76
C ALA A 240 -22.09 -2.42 -11.95
N PRO A 241 -23.21 -1.71 -11.76
CA PRO A 241 -24.02 -1.21 -12.88
C PRO A 241 -23.29 -0.27 -13.85
N HIS A 242 -22.20 0.36 -13.38
CA HIS A 242 -21.36 1.27 -14.16
C HIS A 242 -20.08 0.59 -14.72
N ALA A 243 -19.87 -0.70 -14.47
CA ALA A 243 -18.61 -1.38 -14.73
C ALA A 243 -18.11 -1.26 -16.17
N LEU A 244 -18.95 -1.63 -17.13
CA LEU A 244 -18.59 -1.60 -18.55
C LEU A 244 -18.45 -0.17 -19.10
N ALA A 245 -19.15 0.79 -18.51
CA ALA A 245 -19.05 2.19 -18.90
C ALA A 245 -17.73 2.80 -18.46
N GLU A 246 -17.25 2.45 -17.27
CA GLU A 246 -15.94 2.88 -16.80
C GLU A 246 -14.80 2.29 -17.63
N VAL A 247 -14.89 1.02 -18.02
CA VAL A 247 -13.95 0.41 -18.96
C VAL A 247 -13.97 1.16 -20.29
N ALA A 248 -15.15 1.39 -20.88
CA ALA A 248 -15.27 2.11 -22.14
C ALA A 248 -14.77 3.56 -22.04
N ARG A 249 -14.94 4.21 -20.87
CA ARG A 249 -14.40 5.54 -20.58
C ARG A 249 -12.88 5.55 -20.58
N ALA A 250 -12.24 4.58 -19.91
CA ALA A 250 -10.79 4.44 -19.93
C ALA A 250 -10.26 4.22 -21.35
N LEU A 251 -10.85 3.29 -22.10
CA LEU A 251 -10.49 3.02 -23.50
C LEU A 251 -10.76 4.20 -24.45
N GLY A 252 -11.77 5.01 -24.15
CA GLY A 252 -12.07 6.23 -24.90
C GLY A 252 -11.07 7.35 -24.64
N ALA A 253 -10.59 7.46 -23.40
CA ALA A 253 -9.56 8.43 -22.99
C ALA A 253 -8.17 8.04 -23.52
N ASP A 254 -7.85 6.74 -23.51
CA ASP A 254 -6.63 6.18 -24.09
C ASP A 254 -6.95 4.93 -24.94
N PRO A 255 -7.12 5.10 -26.26
CA PRO A 255 -7.33 3.98 -27.18
C PRO A 255 -6.16 3.01 -27.31
N GLY A 256 -4.97 3.40 -26.81
CA GLY A 256 -3.77 2.57 -26.81
C GLY A 256 -3.82 1.44 -25.77
N LEU A 257 -4.67 1.55 -24.75
CA LEU A 257 -4.78 0.52 -23.70
C LEU A 257 -5.12 -0.85 -24.27
N ASP A 258 -4.37 -1.86 -23.86
CA ASP A 258 -4.59 -3.26 -24.20
C ASP A 258 -5.29 -4.02 -23.08
N VAL A 259 -5.17 -3.54 -21.84
CA VAL A 259 -5.80 -4.10 -20.66
C VAL A 259 -6.40 -2.98 -19.84
N VAL A 260 -7.62 -3.17 -19.36
CA VAL A 260 -8.25 -2.31 -18.36
C VAL A 260 -8.74 -3.17 -17.21
N TYR A 261 -8.35 -2.86 -15.98
CA TYR A 261 -8.83 -3.55 -14.79
C TYR A 261 -9.39 -2.55 -13.77
N GLY A 262 -10.29 -3.02 -12.92
CA GLY A 262 -10.80 -2.23 -11.81
C GLY A 262 -10.67 -2.92 -10.46
N ASP A 263 -11.11 -2.19 -9.44
CA ASP A 263 -11.19 -2.69 -8.07
C ASP A 263 -12.31 -3.73 -7.94
N GLU A 264 -12.20 -4.58 -6.93
CA GLU A 264 -13.22 -5.59 -6.65
C GLU A 264 -13.44 -5.77 -5.16
N ASP A 265 -14.59 -6.35 -4.82
CA ASP A 265 -14.93 -6.69 -3.45
C ASP A 265 -15.77 -7.97 -3.39
N ARG A 266 -16.34 -8.26 -2.21
CA ARG A 266 -17.08 -9.50 -1.96
C ARG A 266 -18.53 -9.27 -1.57
N LEU A 267 -19.38 -10.20 -1.97
CA LEU A 267 -20.75 -10.34 -1.49
C LEU A 267 -20.78 -11.40 -0.38
N ASP A 268 -21.31 -11.03 0.79
CA ASP A 268 -21.62 -11.99 1.84
C ASP A 268 -22.89 -12.80 1.51
N THR A 269 -23.25 -13.76 2.36
CA THR A 269 -24.44 -14.62 2.17
C THR A 269 -25.77 -13.86 2.18
N ARG A 270 -25.77 -12.58 2.56
CA ARG A 270 -26.94 -11.68 2.54
C ARG A 270 -26.86 -10.67 1.40
N GLY A 271 -25.89 -10.80 0.50
CA GLY A 271 -25.65 -9.87 -0.60
C GLY A 271 -25.04 -8.52 -0.18
N ARG A 272 -24.49 -8.41 1.04
CA ARG A 272 -23.82 -7.18 1.47
C ARG A 272 -22.38 -7.16 0.97
N ARG A 273 -21.92 -5.95 0.60
CA ARG A 273 -20.57 -5.68 0.12
C ARG A 273 -19.58 -5.71 1.29
N THR A 274 -18.49 -6.45 1.15
CA THR A 274 -17.48 -6.73 2.18
C THR A 274 -16.09 -6.90 1.55
N ALA A 275 -15.02 -6.82 2.35
CA ALA A 275 -13.65 -7.16 1.95
C ALA A 275 -13.21 -6.55 0.59
N PRO A 276 -13.19 -5.21 0.46
CA PRO A 276 -12.67 -4.55 -0.72
C PRO A 276 -11.20 -4.88 -0.94
N PHE A 277 -10.81 -4.90 -2.20
CA PHE A 277 -9.43 -4.78 -2.60
C PHE A 277 -9.29 -3.61 -3.59
N PHE A 278 -8.81 -2.49 -3.05
CA PHE A 278 -8.46 -1.29 -3.77
C PHE A 278 -7.03 -1.42 -4.30
N LYS A 279 -6.91 -1.50 -5.62
CA LYS A 279 -5.68 -1.85 -6.33
C LYS A 279 -4.90 -0.58 -6.67
N PRO A 280 -3.56 -0.63 -6.72
CA PRO A 280 -2.79 0.45 -7.33
C PRO A 280 -2.95 0.42 -8.85
N ASP A 281 -2.41 1.43 -9.53
CA ASP A 281 -2.07 1.32 -10.94
C ASP A 281 -1.01 0.23 -11.17
N TRP A 282 -0.70 -0.03 -12.45
CA TRP A 282 0.05 -1.20 -12.87
C TRP A 282 1.37 -1.40 -12.09
N SER A 283 1.42 -2.51 -11.35
CA SER A 283 2.55 -2.93 -10.52
C SER A 283 2.96 -4.36 -10.88
N PRO A 284 3.94 -4.54 -11.80
CA PRO A 284 4.40 -5.88 -12.21
C PRO A 284 5.00 -6.68 -11.05
N ASP A 285 5.64 -6.00 -10.08
CA ASP A 285 6.17 -6.67 -8.89
C ASP A 285 5.07 -7.15 -7.94
N LEU A 286 3.94 -6.43 -7.88
CA LEU A 286 2.75 -6.89 -7.17
C LEU A 286 2.11 -8.08 -7.87
N LEU A 287 2.03 -8.09 -9.21
CA LEU A 287 1.52 -9.25 -9.96
C LEU A 287 2.31 -10.52 -9.65
N ARG A 288 3.63 -10.40 -9.46
CA ARG A 288 4.51 -11.52 -9.08
C ARG A 288 4.39 -11.93 -7.62
N SER A 289 3.79 -11.10 -6.77
CA SER A 289 3.49 -11.43 -5.37
C SER A 289 2.12 -12.08 -5.20
N VAL A 290 1.17 -11.73 -6.07
CA VAL A 290 -0.22 -12.19 -6.01
C VAL A 290 -0.95 -11.87 -7.31
N ASP A 291 -1.93 -12.69 -7.71
CA ASP A 291 -2.88 -12.32 -8.76
C ASP A 291 -3.81 -11.20 -8.30
N TYR A 292 -3.29 -9.96 -8.31
CA TYR A 292 -4.05 -8.79 -7.88
C TYR A 292 -5.00 -8.26 -8.94
N LEU A 293 -4.81 -8.63 -10.21
CA LEU A 293 -5.74 -8.26 -11.27
C LEU A 293 -7.10 -8.91 -11.03
N GLY A 294 -7.10 -10.19 -10.62
CA GLY A 294 -8.30 -10.90 -10.20
C GLY A 294 -9.37 -10.88 -11.29
N ARG A 295 -10.58 -10.45 -10.95
CA ARG A 295 -11.67 -10.26 -11.93
C ARG A 295 -12.06 -8.79 -12.06
N GLY A 296 -12.90 -8.48 -13.06
CA GLY A 296 -13.14 -7.10 -13.48
C GLY A 296 -12.05 -6.57 -14.41
N VAL A 297 -11.42 -7.48 -15.16
CA VAL A 297 -10.39 -7.19 -16.17
C VAL A 297 -11.00 -7.36 -17.57
N MET A 298 -10.74 -6.41 -18.45
CA MET A 298 -11.06 -6.46 -19.87
C MET A 298 -9.75 -6.36 -20.66
N VAL A 299 -9.48 -7.34 -21.52
CA VAL A 299 -8.26 -7.45 -22.31
C VAL A 299 -8.60 -7.38 -23.78
N ARG A 300 -7.79 -6.68 -24.59
CA ARG A 300 -7.92 -6.64 -26.04
C ARG A 300 -7.91 -8.07 -26.59
N ARG A 301 -8.96 -8.45 -27.32
CA ARG A 301 -9.15 -9.83 -27.80
C ARG A 301 -7.96 -10.32 -28.61
N SER A 302 -7.45 -9.49 -29.51
CA SER A 302 -6.29 -9.82 -30.34
C SER A 302 -5.02 -10.07 -29.51
N LEU A 303 -4.86 -9.41 -28.37
CA LEU A 303 -3.74 -9.66 -27.46
C LEU A 303 -3.91 -11.02 -26.78
N VAL A 304 -5.09 -11.34 -26.26
CA VAL A 304 -5.40 -12.65 -25.66
C VAL A 304 -5.11 -13.77 -26.66
N GLU A 305 -5.54 -13.61 -27.91
CA GLU A 305 -5.29 -14.58 -28.99
C GLU A 305 -3.80 -14.71 -29.30
N SER A 306 -3.07 -13.60 -29.40
CA SER A 306 -1.64 -13.59 -29.73
C SER A 306 -0.77 -14.29 -28.69
N VAL A 307 -1.18 -14.29 -27.41
CA VAL A 307 -0.45 -14.98 -26.33
C VAL A 307 -0.93 -16.43 -26.12
N GLY A 308 -1.82 -16.95 -26.96
CA GLY A 308 -2.30 -18.34 -26.94
C GLY A 308 -3.55 -18.59 -26.09
N GLY A 309 -4.27 -17.55 -25.67
CA GLY A 309 -5.55 -17.68 -24.97
C GLY A 309 -5.47 -18.40 -23.62
N PHE A 310 -6.56 -19.09 -23.23
CA PHE A 310 -6.66 -19.82 -21.97
C PHE A 310 -6.07 -21.24 -22.09
N ARG A 311 -5.00 -21.52 -21.34
CA ARG A 311 -4.29 -22.80 -21.33
C ARG A 311 -4.94 -23.78 -20.35
N GLU A 312 -4.99 -25.05 -20.75
CA GLU A 312 -5.34 -26.16 -19.87
C GLU A 312 -4.19 -26.48 -18.90
N GLY A 313 -4.52 -27.21 -17.83
CA GLY A 313 -3.55 -27.72 -16.87
C GLY A 313 -3.30 -26.81 -15.67
N PHE A 314 -3.93 -25.63 -15.58
CA PHE A 314 -3.78 -24.67 -14.47
C PHE A 314 -5.08 -24.48 -13.67
N PRO A 315 -5.72 -25.54 -13.15
CA PRO A 315 -7.00 -25.41 -12.44
C PRO A 315 -6.95 -24.37 -11.33
N GLY A 316 -7.81 -23.35 -11.42
CA GLY A 316 -7.90 -22.24 -10.46
C GLY A 316 -6.84 -21.15 -10.63
N ALA A 317 -5.96 -21.25 -11.63
CA ALA A 317 -4.92 -20.26 -11.96
C ALA A 317 -4.89 -19.93 -13.46
N GLU A 318 -5.91 -20.32 -14.23
CA GLU A 318 -5.97 -20.11 -15.67
C GLU A 318 -5.92 -18.62 -16.04
N GLU A 319 -6.64 -17.79 -15.28
CA GLU A 319 -6.66 -16.33 -15.46
C GLU A 319 -5.30 -15.73 -15.11
N TYR A 320 -4.70 -16.13 -13.99
CA TYR A 320 -3.37 -15.66 -13.57
C TYR A 320 -2.26 -16.02 -14.58
N ASP A 321 -2.26 -17.25 -15.10
CA ASP A 321 -1.37 -17.68 -16.18
C ASP A 321 -1.51 -16.78 -17.42
N LEU A 322 -2.75 -16.47 -17.82
CA LEU A 322 -3.01 -15.57 -18.93
C LEU A 322 -2.51 -14.16 -18.65
N PHE A 323 -2.76 -13.61 -17.45
CA PHE A 323 -2.32 -12.27 -17.09
C PHE A 323 -0.81 -12.13 -17.05
N LEU A 324 -0.08 -13.14 -16.58
CA LEU A 324 1.37 -13.17 -16.65
C LEU A 324 1.88 -13.10 -18.10
N ARG A 325 1.30 -13.90 -19.01
CA ARG A 325 1.66 -13.86 -20.44
C ARG A 325 1.27 -12.55 -21.12
N ILE A 326 0.13 -11.96 -20.77
CA ILE A 326 -0.27 -10.63 -21.25
C ILE A 326 0.75 -9.57 -20.81
N SER A 327 1.21 -9.64 -19.56
CA SER A 327 2.21 -8.70 -19.02
C SER A 327 3.58 -8.79 -19.69
N GLU A 328 3.88 -9.92 -20.33
CA GLU A 328 5.09 -10.11 -21.15
C GLU A 328 4.97 -9.43 -22.52
N ALA A 329 3.74 -9.29 -23.03
CA ALA A 329 3.45 -8.84 -24.40
C ALA A 329 2.98 -7.39 -24.50
N SER A 330 2.47 -6.78 -23.41
CA SER A 330 2.06 -5.37 -23.38
C SER A 330 2.29 -4.71 -22.03
N GLU A 331 2.74 -3.46 -22.07
CA GLU A 331 2.82 -2.55 -20.92
C GLU A 331 1.66 -1.55 -20.90
N ARG A 332 0.73 -1.61 -21.87
CA ARG A 332 -0.41 -0.68 -21.99
C ARG A 332 -1.58 -1.15 -21.13
N ILE A 333 -1.36 -1.13 -19.83
CA ILE A 333 -2.28 -1.65 -18.81
C ILE A 333 -2.82 -0.48 -17.98
N GLY A 334 -4.13 -0.27 -18.03
CA GLY A 334 -4.82 0.81 -17.35
C GLY A 334 -5.65 0.33 -16.16
N HIS A 335 -5.67 1.13 -15.11
CA HIS A 335 -6.47 0.90 -13.92
C HIS A 335 -7.63 1.90 -13.82
N VAL A 336 -8.79 1.40 -13.41
CA VAL A 336 -9.98 2.19 -13.09
C VAL A 336 -10.24 2.04 -11.58
N PRO A 337 -10.05 3.09 -10.76
CA PRO A 337 -10.17 3.01 -9.30
C PRO A 337 -11.64 3.06 -8.84
N HIS A 338 -12.46 2.16 -9.38
CA HIS A 338 -13.86 1.95 -9.03
C HIS A 338 -14.09 0.46 -8.78
N LEU A 339 -15.00 0.13 -7.88
CA LEU A 339 -15.41 -1.25 -7.60
C LEU A 339 -16.26 -1.76 -8.77
N LEU A 340 -15.65 -2.40 -9.76
CA LEU A 340 -16.32 -2.87 -10.97
C LEU A 340 -16.89 -4.28 -10.82
N TYR A 341 -16.38 -5.07 -9.87
CA TYR A 341 -16.65 -6.50 -9.76
C TYR A 341 -16.98 -6.94 -8.33
N HIS A 342 -17.98 -7.81 -8.17
CA HIS A 342 -18.45 -8.29 -6.86
C HIS A 342 -18.44 -9.80 -6.82
N ARG A 343 -17.51 -10.35 -6.05
CA ARG A 343 -17.26 -11.78 -5.95
C ARG A 343 -18.09 -12.43 -4.85
N ARG A 344 -18.76 -13.55 -5.14
CA ARG A 344 -19.42 -14.35 -4.08
C ARG A 344 -18.48 -15.39 -3.48
N THR A 345 -17.81 -16.16 -4.32
CA THR A 345 -16.98 -17.30 -3.90
C THR A 345 -15.50 -17.05 -4.19
N GLY A 346 -14.63 -17.54 -3.29
CA GLY A 346 -13.18 -17.35 -3.37
C GLY A 346 -12.70 -15.98 -2.86
N THR A 347 -11.39 -15.74 -2.98
CA THR A 347 -10.72 -14.49 -2.61
C THR A 347 -9.85 -14.05 -3.78
N VAL A 348 -9.70 -12.73 -3.97
CA VAL A 348 -8.71 -12.20 -4.91
C VAL A 348 -7.32 -12.68 -4.50
N GLY A 349 -6.47 -12.98 -5.47
CA GLY A 349 -5.12 -13.39 -5.15
C GLY A 349 -5.02 -14.74 -4.46
N GLN A 350 -5.94 -15.67 -4.76
CA GLN A 350 -5.79 -17.05 -4.33
C GLN A 350 -4.45 -17.59 -4.84
N VAL A 351 -3.72 -18.21 -3.92
CA VAL A 351 -2.41 -18.81 -4.20
C VAL A 351 -2.55 -20.31 -4.28
N SER A 352 -2.02 -20.89 -5.35
CA SER A 352 -2.07 -22.32 -5.64
C SER A 352 -0.73 -22.83 -6.16
N GLN A 353 -0.56 -24.15 -6.23
CA GLN A 353 0.64 -24.74 -6.84
C GLN A 353 0.66 -24.51 -8.34
N GLU A 354 -0.51 -24.47 -8.98
CA GLU A 354 -0.71 -24.17 -10.38
C GLU A 354 -0.28 -22.73 -10.68
N GLY A 355 -0.68 -21.77 -9.84
CA GLY A 355 -0.25 -20.38 -9.98
C GLY A 355 1.24 -20.18 -9.67
N ARG A 356 1.80 -20.96 -8.72
CA ARG A 356 3.26 -21.01 -8.49
C ARG A 356 3.99 -21.46 -9.76
N ARG A 357 3.49 -22.51 -10.43
CA ARG A 357 4.05 -23.01 -11.68
C ARG A 357 3.88 -21.99 -12.81
N ALA A 358 2.72 -21.35 -12.94
CA ALA A 358 2.49 -20.30 -13.94
C ALA A 358 3.48 -19.14 -13.79
N LEU A 359 3.73 -18.69 -12.55
CA LEU A 359 4.72 -17.67 -12.23
C LEU A 359 6.16 -18.13 -12.51
N ALA A 360 6.51 -19.39 -12.22
CA ALA A 360 7.83 -19.93 -12.57
C ALA A 360 8.03 -19.98 -14.09
N GLU A 361 7.02 -20.39 -14.86
CA GLU A 361 7.06 -20.39 -16.32
C GLU A 361 7.15 -18.96 -16.89
N HIS A 362 6.47 -17.99 -16.27
CA HIS A 362 6.62 -16.57 -16.61
C HIS A 362 8.07 -16.09 -16.48
N LEU A 363 8.70 -16.34 -15.34
CA LEU A 363 10.10 -15.96 -15.11
C LEU A 363 11.04 -16.65 -16.10
N ALA A 364 10.81 -17.93 -16.40
CA ALA A 364 11.57 -18.66 -17.41
C ALA A 364 11.44 -18.04 -18.82
N ARG A 365 10.22 -17.67 -19.26
CA ARG A 365 10.01 -16.97 -20.55
C ARG A 365 10.66 -15.60 -20.60
N ARG A 366 10.74 -14.91 -19.47
CA ARG A 366 11.44 -13.63 -19.30
C ARG A 366 12.96 -13.77 -19.25
N GLY A 367 13.50 -14.98 -19.14
CA GLY A 367 14.93 -15.22 -18.93
C GLY A 367 15.42 -14.79 -17.55
N GLU A 368 14.53 -14.75 -16.55
CA GLU A 368 14.81 -14.32 -15.19
C GLU A 368 15.04 -15.56 -14.29
N GLU A 369 16.27 -15.76 -13.83
CA GLU A 369 16.62 -16.86 -12.93
C GLU A 369 16.16 -16.58 -11.50
N ALA A 370 15.14 -17.31 -11.04
CA ALA A 370 14.57 -17.14 -9.71
C ALA A 370 13.84 -18.39 -9.21
N GLU A 371 13.79 -18.54 -7.88
CA GLU A 371 12.99 -19.55 -7.19
C GLU A 371 11.62 -18.97 -6.81
N VAL A 372 10.53 -19.69 -7.12
CA VAL A 372 9.17 -19.31 -6.71
C VAL A 372 8.67 -20.21 -5.60
N THR A 373 8.34 -19.58 -4.46
CA THR A 373 7.85 -20.24 -3.25
C THR A 373 6.46 -19.72 -2.86
N VAL A 374 5.74 -20.49 -2.03
CA VAL A 374 4.46 -20.10 -1.43
C VAL A 374 4.67 -20.00 0.09
N PRO A 375 5.09 -18.85 0.62
CA PRO A 375 5.39 -18.69 2.05
C PRO A 375 4.14 -18.73 2.96
N GLY A 376 2.94 -18.67 2.39
CA GLY A 376 1.68 -18.81 3.12
C GLY A 376 0.48 -18.39 2.28
N PRO A 377 -0.72 -18.37 2.86
CA PRO A 377 -1.94 -17.99 2.16
C PRO A 377 -1.82 -16.59 1.51
N GLY A 378 -2.33 -16.47 0.28
CA GLY A 378 -2.43 -15.19 -0.45
C GLY A 378 -1.11 -14.57 -0.89
N ARG A 379 0.02 -15.32 -0.87
CA ARG A 379 1.35 -14.78 -1.20
C ARG A 379 2.20 -15.77 -2.00
N TYR A 380 2.70 -15.32 -3.14
CA TYR A 380 3.90 -15.86 -3.80
C TYR A 380 5.14 -15.10 -3.32
N ARG A 381 6.30 -15.75 -3.34
CA ARG A 381 7.59 -15.09 -3.21
C ARG A 381 8.50 -15.54 -4.34
N VAL A 382 8.99 -14.56 -5.09
CA VAL A 382 10.06 -14.72 -6.07
C VAL A 382 11.39 -14.38 -5.40
N ARG A 383 12.33 -15.33 -5.38
CA ARG A 383 13.70 -15.14 -4.90
C ARG A 383 14.63 -15.15 -6.10
N TYR A 384 15.09 -13.97 -6.51
CA TYR A 384 16.01 -13.84 -7.63
C TYR A 384 17.41 -14.34 -7.23
N ALA A 385 18.09 -15.03 -8.16
CA ALA A 385 19.48 -15.41 -7.94
C ALA A 385 20.38 -14.17 -7.95
N VAL A 386 21.32 -14.10 -6.99
CA VAL A 386 22.37 -13.07 -7.03
C VAL A 386 23.40 -13.47 -8.09
N ARG A 387 23.68 -12.56 -9.02
CA ARG A 387 24.69 -12.75 -10.08
C ARG A 387 26.05 -12.27 -9.59
N GLY A 388 27.02 -13.17 -9.52
CA GLY A 388 28.34 -12.86 -8.98
C GLY A 388 28.29 -12.46 -7.50
N THR A 389 29.22 -11.61 -7.07
CA THR A 389 29.32 -11.10 -5.70
C THR A 389 29.65 -9.61 -5.73
N PRO A 390 28.77 -8.74 -6.28
CA PRO A 390 29.06 -7.31 -6.39
C PRO A 390 29.34 -6.69 -5.01
N LYS A 391 30.37 -5.85 -4.92
CA LYS A 391 30.66 -5.19 -3.65
C LYS A 391 29.54 -4.21 -3.30
N VAL A 392 29.02 -4.28 -2.07
CA VAL A 392 28.09 -3.28 -1.53
C VAL A 392 28.84 -2.28 -0.66
N SER A 393 28.69 -0.98 -0.91
CA SER A 393 29.10 0.07 0.02
C SER A 393 27.93 0.51 0.86
N ILE A 394 27.96 0.17 2.14
CA ILE A 394 26.97 0.57 3.13
C ILE A 394 27.42 1.90 3.73
N ILE A 395 26.71 2.97 3.40
CA ILE A 395 27.04 4.35 3.79
C ILE A 395 26.19 4.74 4.99
N VAL A 396 26.85 5.08 6.09
CA VAL A 396 26.21 5.42 7.37
C VAL A 396 26.73 6.76 7.88
N PRO A 397 26.03 7.87 7.59
CA PRO A 397 26.24 9.13 8.28
C PRO A 397 25.78 9.03 9.73
N PHE A 398 26.57 9.55 10.66
CA PHE A 398 26.20 9.58 12.09
C PHE A 398 26.76 10.82 12.79
N LYS A 399 26.08 11.24 13.86
CA LYS A 399 26.57 12.27 14.79
C LYS A 399 26.36 11.78 16.22
N ASP A 400 27.47 11.52 16.90
CA ASP A 400 27.49 10.94 18.25
C ASP A 400 26.58 9.69 18.40
N ARG A 401 25.94 9.51 19.55
CA ARG A 401 25.11 8.33 19.89
C ARG A 401 25.86 7.01 19.72
N PRO A 402 26.98 6.82 20.44
CA PRO A 402 27.76 5.57 20.38
C PRO A 402 26.92 4.34 20.74
N ASP A 403 25.89 4.49 21.57
CA ASP A 403 24.94 3.42 21.88
C ASP A 403 24.25 2.86 20.64
N LEU A 404 23.68 3.72 19.79
CA LEU A 404 23.00 3.32 18.56
C LEU A 404 23.98 2.81 17.51
N LEU A 405 25.09 3.53 17.33
CA LEU A 405 26.12 3.14 16.37
C LEU A 405 26.69 1.76 16.70
N LYS A 406 26.91 1.45 17.98
CA LYS A 406 27.37 0.14 18.43
C LYS A 406 26.35 -0.96 18.09
N THR A 407 25.07 -0.74 18.41
CA THR A 407 24.00 -1.71 18.05
C THR A 407 23.99 -1.99 16.54
N LEU A 408 24.11 -0.96 15.72
CA LEU A 408 24.21 -1.11 14.27
C LEU A 408 25.44 -1.92 13.88
N THR A 409 26.64 -1.50 14.30
CA THR A 409 27.89 -2.13 13.86
C THR A 409 27.98 -3.58 14.30
N ASP A 410 27.60 -3.89 15.55
CA ASP A 410 27.61 -5.26 16.07
C ASP A 410 26.66 -6.14 15.24
N THR A 411 25.39 -5.74 15.14
CA THR A 411 24.39 -6.57 14.45
C THR A 411 24.65 -6.70 12.95
N LEU A 412 25.11 -5.64 12.30
CA LEU A 412 25.43 -5.66 10.87
C LEU A 412 26.63 -6.56 10.58
N LEU A 413 27.73 -6.44 11.33
CA LEU A 413 28.95 -7.20 11.09
C LEU A 413 28.81 -8.68 11.46
N GLU A 414 28.03 -8.98 12.51
CA GLU A 414 27.83 -10.35 13.01
C GLU A 414 26.75 -11.12 12.26
N ARG A 415 25.63 -10.47 11.90
CA ARG A 415 24.44 -11.18 11.37
C ARG A 415 24.37 -11.18 9.85
N THR A 416 24.99 -10.23 9.16
CA THR A 416 24.87 -10.14 7.69
C THR A 416 25.61 -11.29 7.02
N THR A 417 24.88 -12.14 6.29
CA THR A 417 25.45 -13.32 5.60
C THR A 417 26.06 -13.00 4.24
N TYR A 418 25.67 -11.88 3.61
CA TYR A 418 26.24 -11.46 2.36
C TYR A 418 27.73 -11.09 2.54
N PRO A 419 28.67 -11.68 1.79
CA PRO A 419 30.08 -11.63 2.17
C PRO A 419 30.82 -10.37 1.70
N HIS A 420 30.38 -9.73 0.61
CA HIS A 420 31.19 -8.72 -0.07
C HIS A 420 30.64 -7.31 0.14
N PHE A 421 30.95 -6.72 1.29
CA PHE A 421 30.57 -5.34 1.59
C PHE A 421 31.67 -4.57 2.31
N GLU A 422 31.58 -3.25 2.24
CA GLU A 422 32.27 -2.34 3.14
C GLU A 422 31.26 -1.46 3.89
N LEU A 423 31.59 -1.10 5.12
CA LEU A 423 30.81 -0.21 5.96
C LEU A 423 31.52 1.14 6.07
N VAL A 424 31.03 2.13 5.32
CA VAL A 424 31.55 3.50 5.30
C VAL A 424 30.85 4.32 6.38
N LEU A 425 31.48 4.43 7.55
CA LEU A 425 31.01 5.24 8.66
C LEU A 425 31.47 6.68 8.47
N VAL A 426 30.52 7.61 8.37
CA VAL A 426 30.79 9.02 8.11
C VAL A 426 30.41 9.85 9.34
N SER A 427 31.40 10.25 10.13
CA SER A 427 31.19 11.15 11.25
C SER A 427 30.84 12.54 10.72
N ASN A 428 29.64 13.01 11.06
CA ASN A 428 29.15 14.35 10.80
C ASN A 428 29.48 15.25 11.98
N ASN A 429 30.75 15.66 12.09
CA ASN A 429 31.25 16.51 13.16
C ASN A 429 30.86 15.97 14.56
N SER A 430 31.08 14.68 14.84
CA SER A 430 30.89 14.12 16.19
C SER A 430 31.84 14.80 17.18
N VAL A 431 31.42 14.98 18.43
CA VAL A 431 32.22 15.71 19.44
C VAL A 431 32.42 14.92 20.74
N ARG A 432 31.62 13.88 20.96
CA ARG A 432 31.67 13.13 22.22
C ARG A 432 32.86 12.18 22.28
N PRO A 433 33.68 12.19 23.36
CA PRO A 433 34.80 11.27 23.51
C PRO A 433 34.40 9.79 23.41
N GLU A 434 33.22 9.43 23.91
CA GLU A 434 32.73 8.04 23.88
C GLU A 434 32.44 7.56 22.45
N THR A 435 32.10 8.48 21.54
CA THR A 435 31.96 8.18 20.11
C THR A 435 33.30 7.77 19.51
N PHE A 436 34.37 8.52 19.79
CA PHE A 436 35.71 8.21 19.29
C PHE A 436 36.27 6.94 19.92
N ALA A 437 36.05 6.75 21.22
CA ALA A 437 36.42 5.51 21.91
C ALA A 437 35.76 4.28 21.27
N LEU A 438 34.47 4.35 20.90
CA LEU A 438 33.83 3.27 20.14
C LEU A 438 34.49 3.09 18.78
N LEU A 439 34.72 4.16 18.03
CA LEU A 439 35.36 4.08 16.71
C LEU A 439 36.73 3.40 16.79
N ASP A 440 37.55 3.69 17.81
CA ASP A 440 38.87 3.05 17.99
C ASP A 440 38.79 1.53 18.21
N THR A 441 37.67 1.02 18.73
CA THR A 441 37.44 -0.42 18.88
C THR A 441 37.03 -1.12 17.58
N LEU A 442 36.50 -0.38 16.59
CA LEU A 442 36.04 -0.93 15.31
C LEU A 442 37.21 -1.15 14.34
N ASN A 443 37.89 -2.28 14.49
CA ASN A 443 39.08 -2.66 13.71
C ASN A 443 38.80 -3.70 12.60
N ASP A 444 37.52 -3.99 12.33
CA ASP A 444 37.13 -4.89 11.24
C ASP A 444 37.59 -4.31 9.88
N PRO A 445 38.27 -5.10 9.02
CA PRO A 445 38.82 -4.60 7.75
C PRO A 445 37.74 -4.12 6.76
N ARG A 446 36.46 -4.47 6.98
CA ARG A 446 35.33 -3.99 6.18
C ARG A 446 34.91 -2.57 6.58
N VAL A 447 35.33 -2.07 7.74
CA VAL A 447 34.91 -0.77 8.28
C VAL A 447 35.86 0.33 7.80
N VAL A 448 35.29 1.31 7.10
CA VAL A 448 35.98 2.49 6.60
C VAL A 448 35.44 3.72 7.34
N LYS A 449 36.30 4.42 8.07
CA LYS A 449 35.93 5.61 8.84
C LYS A 449 36.27 6.88 8.06
N ARG A 450 35.34 7.83 8.02
CA ARG A 450 35.47 9.14 7.34
C ARG A 450 34.89 10.24 8.20
N THR A 451 35.33 11.47 7.96
CA THR A 451 34.84 12.66 8.64
C THR A 451 34.32 13.66 7.60
N TRP A 452 33.10 14.14 7.81
CA TRP A 452 32.51 15.26 7.08
C TRP A 452 32.76 16.55 7.87
N ASP A 453 33.69 17.37 7.41
CA ASP A 453 34.11 18.64 8.04
C ASP A 453 33.43 19.87 7.41
N PHE A 454 32.19 19.72 6.94
CA PHE A 454 31.37 20.81 6.40
C PHE A 454 30.09 20.98 7.22
N PRO A 455 29.32 22.08 7.01
CA PRO A 455 27.99 22.22 7.63
C PRO A 455 27.09 21.01 7.35
N PHE A 456 26.17 20.74 8.28
CA PHE A 456 25.26 19.62 8.14
C PHE A 456 24.38 19.76 6.90
N ASN A 457 24.40 18.72 6.06
CA ASN A 457 23.47 18.53 4.96
C ASN A 457 23.43 17.02 4.67
N TYR A 458 22.34 16.35 5.04
CA TYR A 458 22.24 14.89 4.95
C TYR A 458 22.42 14.37 3.51
N PRO A 459 21.77 14.95 2.48
CA PRO A 459 22.03 14.59 1.09
C PRO A 459 23.51 14.74 0.67
N ALA A 460 24.14 15.87 1.01
CA ALA A 460 25.52 16.16 0.61
C ALA A 460 26.53 15.21 1.28
N ILE A 461 26.32 14.87 2.55
CA ILE A 461 27.14 13.88 3.26
C ILE A 461 27.07 12.52 2.52
N ASN A 462 25.87 12.09 2.15
CA ASN A 462 25.66 10.83 1.44
C ASN A 462 26.28 10.85 0.03
N ASN A 463 26.12 11.93 -0.73
CA ASN A 463 26.73 12.08 -2.05
C ASN A 463 28.27 12.05 -1.98
N TRP A 464 28.85 12.78 -1.03
CA TRP A 464 30.30 12.83 -0.80
C TRP A 464 30.86 11.47 -0.38
N ALA A 465 30.14 10.75 0.49
CA ALA A 465 30.52 9.40 0.90
C ALA A 465 30.40 8.40 -0.26
N ALA A 466 29.34 8.51 -1.09
CA ALA A 466 29.18 7.71 -2.30
C ALA A 466 30.33 7.90 -3.29
N GLY A 467 30.87 9.11 -3.41
CA GLY A 467 32.05 9.40 -4.23
C GLY A 467 33.35 8.74 -3.73
N GLN A 468 33.42 8.33 -2.47
CA GLN A 468 34.58 7.65 -1.87
C GLN A 468 34.38 6.15 -1.71
N ALA A 469 33.14 5.69 -1.74
CA ALA A 469 32.78 4.29 -1.71
C ALA A 469 33.33 3.57 -2.97
N THR A 470 33.56 2.26 -2.86
CA THR A 470 34.16 1.43 -3.92
C THR A 470 33.22 0.34 -4.45
N GLY A 471 32.05 0.20 -3.84
CA GLY A 471 31.04 -0.79 -4.19
C GLY A 471 30.29 -0.46 -5.47
N GLU A 472 29.90 -1.51 -6.20
CA GLU A 472 29.04 -1.45 -7.39
C GLU A 472 27.59 -1.10 -7.02
N LEU A 473 27.19 -1.49 -5.80
CA LEU A 473 25.91 -1.18 -5.19
C LEU A 473 26.15 -0.24 -4.01
N LEU A 474 25.33 0.82 -3.92
CA LEU A 474 25.31 1.76 -2.82
C LEU A 474 24.10 1.45 -1.95
N LEU A 475 24.30 1.30 -0.66
CA LEU A 475 23.24 1.19 0.34
C LEU A 475 23.35 2.36 1.30
N PHE A 476 22.37 3.26 1.30
CA PHE A 476 22.26 4.32 2.29
C PHE A 476 21.49 3.81 3.50
N LEU A 477 22.06 3.97 4.69
CA LEU A 477 21.55 3.38 5.92
C LEU A 477 21.72 4.37 7.10
N ASN A 478 20.68 4.58 7.90
CA ASN A 478 20.83 5.41 9.11
C ASN A 478 21.64 4.68 10.20
N ASN A 479 22.20 5.45 11.13
CA ASN A 479 23.05 4.96 12.20
C ASN A 479 22.32 4.29 13.38
N ASP A 480 20.99 4.34 13.40
CA ASP A 480 20.10 3.83 14.44
C ASP A 480 19.29 2.62 13.98
N MET A 481 19.91 1.82 13.12
CA MET A 481 19.38 0.58 12.57
C MET A 481 19.89 -0.63 13.35
N GLU A 482 19.06 -1.67 13.42
CA GLU A 482 19.41 -2.98 13.99
C GLU A 482 19.06 -4.06 12.97
N VAL A 483 20.09 -4.81 12.54
CA VAL A 483 19.92 -5.91 11.60
C VAL A 483 19.36 -7.12 12.35
N VAL A 484 18.16 -7.57 11.95
CA VAL A 484 17.48 -8.72 12.57
C VAL A 484 17.37 -9.93 11.64
N ASP A 485 17.48 -9.72 10.33
CA ASP A 485 17.40 -10.77 9.32
C ASP A 485 18.79 -11.00 8.68
N PRO A 486 19.40 -12.18 8.86
CA PRO A 486 20.72 -12.47 8.28
C PRO A 486 20.79 -12.39 6.75
N GLY A 487 19.67 -12.61 6.06
CA GLY A 487 19.57 -12.61 4.59
C GLY A 487 19.22 -11.25 3.98
N TRP A 488 19.05 -10.20 4.79
CA TRP A 488 18.53 -8.90 4.35
C TRP A 488 19.31 -8.31 3.17
N LEU A 489 20.65 -8.30 3.25
CA LEU A 489 21.50 -7.68 2.26
C LEU A 489 21.46 -8.45 0.93
N THR A 490 21.46 -9.78 0.99
CA THR A 490 21.32 -10.66 -0.18
C THR A 490 19.99 -10.41 -0.90
N GLU A 491 18.89 -10.26 -0.16
CA GLU A 491 17.58 -9.92 -0.73
C GLU A 491 17.63 -8.57 -1.45
N LEU A 492 18.19 -7.52 -0.83
CA LEU A 492 18.33 -6.20 -1.47
C LEU A 492 19.20 -6.26 -2.74
N VAL A 493 20.34 -6.97 -2.68
CA VAL A 493 21.24 -7.17 -3.83
C VAL A 493 20.51 -7.85 -4.99
N SER A 494 19.75 -8.91 -4.71
CA SER A 494 19.03 -9.66 -5.74
C SER A 494 18.03 -8.80 -6.51
N GLN A 495 17.34 -7.89 -5.81
CA GLN A 495 16.40 -6.95 -6.41
C GLN A 495 17.13 -5.82 -7.14
N ALA A 496 18.19 -5.27 -6.55
CA ALA A 496 18.94 -4.14 -7.11
C ALA A 496 19.70 -4.50 -8.38
N GLN A 497 19.96 -5.79 -8.64
CA GLN A 497 20.58 -6.25 -9.89
C GLN A 497 19.61 -6.26 -11.08
N ARG A 498 18.30 -6.13 -10.86
CA ARG A 498 17.30 -6.12 -11.94
C ARG A 498 17.38 -4.81 -12.73
N PRO A 499 17.61 -4.83 -14.06
CA PRO A 499 17.83 -3.61 -14.85
C PRO A 499 16.71 -2.57 -14.75
N GLU A 500 15.46 -3.01 -14.66
CA GLU A 500 14.27 -2.17 -14.57
C GLU A 500 14.04 -1.57 -13.17
N VAL A 501 14.71 -2.09 -12.14
CA VAL A 501 14.62 -1.59 -10.77
C VAL A 501 15.63 -0.46 -10.58
N GLY A 502 15.16 0.71 -10.16
CA GLY A 502 15.98 1.88 -9.89
C GLY A 502 16.47 2.00 -8.45
N ALA A 503 15.63 1.60 -7.49
CA ALA A 503 15.96 1.59 -6.08
C ALA A 503 15.19 0.49 -5.33
N VAL A 504 15.77 -0.03 -4.25
CA VAL A 504 15.18 -1.08 -3.41
C VAL A 504 15.16 -0.64 -1.96
N GLY A 505 13.97 -0.62 -1.35
CA GLY A 505 13.79 -0.39 0.09
C GLY A 505 13.57 -1.68 0.87
N ALA A 506 14.07 -1.71 2.09
CA ALA A 506 13.77 -2.75 3.08
C ALA A 506 12.47 -2.42 3.84
N LYS A 507 11.82 -3.43 4.42
CA LYS A 507 10.75 -3.19 5.40
C LYS A 507 11.39 -2.79 6.73
N LEU A 508 11.03 -1.60 7.22
CA LEU A 508 11.52 -1.12 8.52
C LEU A 508 10.45 -1.32 9.57
N LEU A 509 10.89 -1.81 10.72
CA LEU A 509 10.05 -2.04 11.89
C LEU A 509 10.45 -1.09 13.01
N PHE A 510 9.47 -0.62 13.75
CA PHE A 510 9.73 -0.07 15.07
C PHE A 510 10.20 -1.17 16.02
N PRO A 511 10.92 -0.84 17.12
CA PRO A 511 11.37 -1.82 18.10
C PRO A 511 10.21 -2.67 18.67
N GLU A 512 9.00 -2.11 18.77
CA GLU A 512 7.79 -2.81 19.18
C GLU A 512 7.22 -3.85 18.20
N GLY A 513 7.85 -4.06 17.04
CA GLY A 513 7.39 -5.05 16.05
C GLY A 513 6.21 -4.57 15.21
N THR A 514 6.12 -3.26 14.98
CA THR A 514 5.13 -2.65 14.08
C THR A 514 5.81 -2.04 12.87
N VAL A 515 5.09 -1.97 11.75
CA VAL A 515 5.62 -1.44 10.49
C VAL A 515 5.86 0.07 10.61
N GLN A 516 7.07 0.49 10.29
CA GLN A 516 7.44 1.90 10.15
C GLN A 516 7.57 2.28 8.67
N HIS A 517 8.15 1.40 7.86
CA HIS A 517 8.33 1.65 6.45
C HIS A 517 8.05 0.39 5.63
N ALA A 518 7.25 0.55 4.58
CA ALA A 518 7.01 -0.46 3.56
C ALA A 518 6.70 0.20 2.20
N GLY A 519 7.35 1.34 1.92
CA GLY A 519 7.05 2.26 0.81
C GLY A 519 6.77 3.69 1.28
N ILE A 520 6.65 4.61 0.31
CA ILE A 520 6.21 6.00 0.51
C ILE A 520 5.08 6.30 -0.47
N VAL A 521 4.06 6.99 0.02
CA VAL A 521 2.92 7.53 -0.74
C VAL A 521 2.99 9.05 -0.73
N VAL A 522 3.00 9.67 -1.91
CA VAL A 522 2.96 11.13 -2.04
C VAL A 522 1.56 11.66 -1.74
N GLY A 523 1.47 12.76 -0.98
CA GLY A 523 0.22 13.37 -0.50
C GLY A 523 -0.32 12.75 0.80
N MET A 524 0.18 11.59 1.21
CA MET A 524 -0.17 11.01 2.50
C MET A 524 0.38 11.88 3.63
N THR A 525 -0.46 12.13 4.63
CA THR A 525 -0.21 12.97 5.81
C THR A 525 0.24 14.40 5.50
N GLY A 526 -0.01 14.89 4.28
CA GLY A 526 0.36 16.24 3.84
C GLY A 526 1.31 16.23 2.65
N MET A 527 2.55 15.81 2.85
CA MET A 527 3.59 15.83 1.81
C MET A 527 3.87 14.45 1.23
N ALA A 528 4.36 13.55 2.07
CA ALA A 528 4.63 12.16 1.75
C ALA A 528 4.58 11.37 3.06
N GLY A 529 4.05 10.16 3.02
CA GLY A 529 3.84 9.35 4.23
C GLY A 529 4.06 7.87 3.99
N HIS A 530 4.14 7.11 5.08
CA HIS A 530 4.38 5.67 5.05
C HIS A 530 3.05 4.91 5.16
N PRO A 531 2.70 4.07 4.17
CA PRO A 531 1.56 3.17 4.29
C PRO A 531 1.88 2.04 5.26
N PHE A 532 0.82 1.40 5.76
CA PHE A 532 0.83 0.41 6.82
C PHE A 532 1.41 0.88 8.16
N TRP A 533 1.51 2.20 8.37
CA TRP A 533 2.12 2.81 9.55
C TRP A 533 1.54 2.23 10.84
N ARG A 534 2.46 1.71 11.67
CA ARG A 534 2.20 1.06 12.96
C ARG A 534 1.35 -0.21 12.90
N LEU A 535 0.96 -0.74 11.74
CA LEU A 535 0.33 -2.06 11.71
C LEU A 535 1.30 -3.13 12.25
N PRO A 536 0.81 -4.23 12.86
CA PRO A 536 1.67 -5.33 13.28
C PRO A 536 2.55 -5.86 12.13
N ASP A 537 3.76 -6.34 12.46
CA ASP A 537 4.54 -7.13 11.52
C ASP A 537 3.83 -8.46 11.17
N GLY A 538 4.14 -9.02 10.01
CA GLY A 538 3.50 -10.20 9.46
C GLY A 538 2.41 -9.88 8.42
N PRO A 539 1.72 -10.90 7.89
CA PRO A 539 0.76 -10.76 6.80
C PRO A 539 -0.56 -10.18 7.29
N ILE A 540 -0.64 -8.87 7.35
CA ILE A 540 -1.85 -8.14 7.72
C ILE A 540 -2.61 -7.76 6.44
N ALA A 541 -3.89 -8.13 6.37
CA ALA A 541 -4.77 -7.75 5.28
C ALA A 541 -5.37 -6.36 5.55
N THR A 542 -5.29 -5.46 4.57
CA THR A 542 -5.97 -4.17 4.57
C THR A 542 -6.81 -4.04 3.29
N PRO A 543 -7.65 -3.00 3.15
CA PRO A 543 -8.28 -2.67 1.87
C PRO A 543 -7.29 -2.51 0.70
N PHE A 544 -6.02 -2.23 0.99
CA PHE A 544 -4.94 -2.07 0.02
C PHE A 544 -4.10 -3.35 -0.17
N GLY A 545 -4.60 -4.49 0.33
CA GLY A 545 -3.93 -5.78 0.26
C GLY A 545 -3.00 -6.07 1.42
N HIS A 546 -2.09 -7.03 1.24
CA HIS A 546 -1.22 -7.50 2.33
C HIS A 546 0.07 -6.70 2.51
N THR A 547 0.45 -6.45 3.76
CA THR A 547 1.74 -5.84 4.19
C THR A 547 2.99 -6.62 3.79
N GLU A 548 2.83 -7.84 3.28
CA GLU A 548 3.90 -8.80 2.95
C GLU A 548 4.00 -9.07 1.44
N TRP A 549 3.45 -8.20 0.61
CA TRP A 549 3.64 -8.24 -0.84
C TRP A 549 4.77 -7.33 -1.26
N VAL A 550 5.65 -7.84 -2.15
CA VAL A 550 6.57 -6.99 -2.90
C VAL A 550 5.74 -6.17 -3.87
N ARG A 551 5.94 -4.85 -3.89
CA ARG A 551 5.21 -3.97 -4.80
C ARG A 551 6.04 -2.75 -5.20
N ASN A 552 5.63 -2.14 -6.31
CA ASN A 552 6.19 -0.89 -6.79
C ASN A 552 5.65 0.31 -6.01
N TRP A 553 6.50 1.33 -5.85
CA TRP A 553 6.19 2.61 -5.18
C TRP A 553 6.78 3.77 -5.99
N LEU A 554 6.36 5.00 -5.68
CA LEU A 554 7.07 6.19 -6.18
C LEU A 554 8.41 6.37 -5.47
N SER A 555 8.49 6.05 -4.18
CA SER A 555 9.74 6.13 -3.42
C SER A 555 9.77 5.18 -2.22
N VAL A 556 10.98 5.03 -1.67
CA VAL A 556 11.31 4.35 -0.40
C VAL A 556 12.24 5.27 0.40
N THR A 557 12.31 5.07 1.71
CA THR A 557 13.08 5.98 2.56
C THR A 557 14.59 5.77 2.44
N SER A 558 15.38 6.85 2.51
CA SER A 558 16.85 6.74 2.61
C SER A 558 17.34 6.15 3.93
N ALA A 559 16.45 5.88 4.89
CA ALA A 559 16.81 5.15 6.09
C ALA A 559 17.40 3.76 5.77
N CYS A 560 16.96 3.11 4.69
CA CYS A 560 17.55 1.89 4.15
C CYS A 560 17.16 1.74 2.67
N VAL A 561 18.00 2.22 1.76
CA VAL A 561 17.76 2.15 0.31
C VAL A 561 19.00 1.75 -0.48
N MET A 562 18.85 0.75 -1.34
CA MET A 562 19.90 0.28 -2.24
C MET A 562 19.69 0.80 -3.66
N ILE A 563 20.77 1.24 -4.30
CA ILE A 563 20.81 1.69 -5.69
C ILE A 563 22.11 1.26 -6.38
N ARG A 564 22.06 0.99 -7.68
CA ARG A 564 23.27 0.76 -8.48
C ARG A 564 24.06 2.04 -8.63
N ARG A 565 25.37 2.01 -8.37
CA ARG A 565 26.25 3.19 -8.50
C ARG A 565 26.11 3.91 -9.86
N PRO A 566 26.20 3.23 -11.03
CA PRO A 566 26.11 3.93 -12.32
C PRO A 566 24.80 4.71 -12.49
N LEU A 567 23.72 4.22 -11.89
CA LEU A 567 22.42 4.89 -11.92
C LEU A 567 22.38 6.08 -10.96
N PHE A 568 22.91 5.94 -9.75
CA PHE A 568 23.03 7.04 -8.78
C PHE A 568 23.86 8.19 -9.34
N ASP A 569 25.00 7.87 -9.96
CA ASP A 569 25.88 8.85 -10.59
C ASP A 569 25.18 9.55 -11.77
N ALA A 570 24.47 8.79 -12.62
CA ALA A 570 23.66 9.34 -13.73
C ALA A 570 22.45 10.17 -13.27
N LEU A 571 22.05 10.07 -12.01
CA LEU A 571 21.02 10.91 -11.38
C LEU A 571 21.61 12.19 -10.76
N GLY A 572 22.94 12.29 -10.64
CA GLY A 572 23.59 13.34 -9.85
C GLY A 572 23.39 13.15 -8.34
N GLY A 573 23.13 11.93 -7.89
CA GLY A 573 22.90 11.60 -6.49
C GLY A 573 21.60 12.15 -5.89
N PHE A 574 21.60 12.36 -4.58
CA PHE A 574 20.56 13.09 -3.86
C PHE A 574 20.63 14.59 -4.15
N ASP A 575 19.50 15.27 -4.08
CA ASP A 575 19.47 16.72 -4.28
C ASP A 575 19.91 17.47 -3.02
N GLU A 576 21.12 18.03 -3.06
CA GLU A 576 21.78 18.72 -1.93
C GLU A 576 21.12 20.05 -1.52
N ARG A 577 20.11 20.50 -2.26
CA ARG A 577 19.33 21.67 -1.86
C ARG A 577 18.29 21.33 -0.78
N PHE A 578 18.01 20.05 -0.56
CA PHE A 578 17.41 19.59 0.69
C PHE A 578 18.49 19.54 1.78
N LEU A 579 18.10 19.77 3.03
CA LEU A 579 18.98 19.75 4.18
C LEU A 579 18.90 18.43 4.96
N LEU A 580 17.68 17.91 5.15
CA LEU A 580 17.41 16.74 5.98
C LEU A 580 16.37 15.80 5.36
N CYS A 581 15.20 16.31 4.95
CA CYS A 581 14.02 15.51 4.63
C CYS A 581 13.57 15.69 3.18
N GLY A 582 13.14 14.62 2.53
CA GLY A 582 12.47 14.67 1.22
C GLY A 582 13.35 14.39 0.00
N SER A 583 14.67 14.39 0.17
CA SER A 583 15.62 14.05 -0.91
C SER A 583 15.46 12.61 -1.44
N ASP A 584 14.98 11.70 -0.58
CA ASP A 584 14.68 10.31 -0.91
C ASP A 584 13.40 10.19 -1.75
N VAL A 585 12.35 10.94 -1.39
CA VAL A 585 11.14 11.05 -2.21
C VAL A 585 11.49 11.63 -3.59
N ASP A 586 12.22 12.75 -3.63
CA ASP A 586 12.68 13.36 -4.89
C ASP A 586 13.48 12.39 -5.78
N LEU A 587 14.41 11.61 -5.19
CA LEU A 587 15.16 10.58 -5.91
C LEU A 587 14.22 9.54 -6.53
N GLY A 588 13.24 9.04 -5.77
CA GLY A 588 12.24 8.10 -6.27
C GLY A 588 11.40 8.65 -7.43
N LEU A 589 10.99 9.92 -7.35
CA LEU A 589 10.26 10.60 -8.41
C LEU A 589 11.09 10.76 -9.69
N ARG A 590 12.39 11.07 -9.56
CA ARG A 590 13.32 11.12 -10.69
C ARG A 590 13.54 9.76 -11.34
N LEU A 591 13.60 8.69 -10.54
CA LEU A 591 13.65 7.30 -11.03
C LEU A 591 12.38 6.94 -11.82
N HIS A 592 11.22 7.22 -11.24
CA HIS A 592 9.92 6.95 -11.87
C HIS A 592 9.78 7.71 -13.21
N THR A 593 10.19 8.97 -13.26
CA THR A 593 10.17 9.80 -14.49
C THR A 593 11.07 9.23 -15.60
N ARG A 594 12.06 8.40 -15.26
CA ARG A 594 12.93 7.68 -16.22
C ARG A 594 12.43 6.28 -16.56
N GLY A 595 11.22 5.91 -16.13
CA GLY A 595 10.63 4.59 -16.36
C GLY A 595 11.24 3.48 -15.49
N LEU A 596 12.01 3.83 -14.45
CA LEU A 596 12.56 2.87 -13.51
C LEU A 596 11.62 2.62 -12.34
N ARG A 597 11.65 1.41 -11.82
CA ARG A 597 10.77 0.96 -10.73
C ARG A 597 11.46 1.14 -9.38
N VAL A 598 10.77 1.72 -8.41
CA VAL A 598 11.18 1.63 -7.00
C VAL A 598 10.43 0.45 -6.38
N VAL A 599 11.16 -0.46 -5.73
CA VAL A 599 10.60 -1.69 -5.15
C VAL A 599 10.83 -1.67 -3.64
N CYS A 600 9.81 -2.02 -2.86
CA CYS A 600 9.99 -2.34 -1.44
C CYS A 600 9.79 -3.84 -1.23
N THR A 601 10.78 -4.51 -0.63
CA THR A 601 10.70 -5.94 -0.32
C THR A 601 10.42 -6.16 1.17
N PRO A 602 9.39 -6.95 1.54
CA PRO A 602 9.13 -7.31 2.93
C PRO A 602 10.08 -8.41 3.43
N PHE A 603 10.95 -8.93 2.56
CA PHE A 603 11.87 -10.02 2.86
C PHE A 603 13.28 -9.54 3.26
N ALA A 604 13.49 -8.23 3.34
CA ALA A 604 14.62 -7.62 4.04
C ALA A 604 14.04 -6.81 5.22
N ARG A 605 14.25 -7.28 6.45
CA ARG A 605 13.72 -6.66 7.67
C ARG A 605 14.83 -6.04 8.50
N VAL A 606 14.64 -4.78 8.87
CA VAL A 606 15.56 -4.02 9.74
C VAL A 606 14.73 -3.28 10.79
N VAL A 607 15.18 -3.29 12.04
CA VAL A 607 14.54 -2.49 13.11
C VAL A 607 15.18 -1.10 13.12
N HIS A 608 14.37 -0.06 13.16
CA HIS A 608 14.83 1.34 13.19
C HIS A 608 14.42 2.00 14.51
N HIS A 609 15.41 2.42 15.30
CA HIS A 609 15.23 2.97 16.64
C HIS A 609 14.88 4.47 16.65
N GLU A 610 14.13 4.93 15.64
CA GLU A 610 13.91 6.33 15.19
C GLU A 610 13.47 7.37 16.26
N SER A 611 13.20 6.95 17.49
CA SER A 611 12.96 7.85 18.63
C SER A 611 14.24 8.27 19.38
N ALA A 612 15.37 7.70 19.00
CA ALA A 612 16.64 7.90 19.66
C ALA A 612 17.41 9.09 19.05
N SER A 613 17.58 9.16 17.73
CA SER A 613 18.41 10.19 17.08
C SER A 613 17.69 11.52 16.79
N ARG A 614 16.35 11.53 16.66
CA ARG A 614 15.57 12.64 16.04
C ARG A 614 14.80 13.56 16.99
N ARG A 615 15.00 13.46 18.31
CA ARG A 615 14.11 14.12 19.30
C ARG A 615 14.11 15.66 19.31
N THR A 616 14.93 16.34 18.52
CA THR A 616 15.12 17.79 18.65
C THR A 616 15.20 18.61 17.36
N ASP A 617 15.31 18.00 16.17
CA ASP A 617 15.44 18.77 14.92
C ASP A 617 14.11 18.77 14.14
N ALA A 618 13.40 19.89 14.19
CA ALA A 618 12.27 20.12 13.29
C ALA A 618 12.75 20.05 11.83
N ILE A 619 11.94 19.43 10.96
CA ILE A 619 12.21 19.42 9.51
C ILE A 619 12.50 20.86 9.06
N PRO A 620 13.67 21.12 8.42
CA PRO A 620 14.03 22.46 7.98
C PRO A 620 12.96 23.04 7.04
N GLU A 621 12.62 24.31 7.25
CA GLU A 621 11.64 25.02 6.41
C GLU A 621 11.91 24.91 4.89
N PRO A 622 13.17 25.05 4.41
CA PRO A 622 13.47 24.88 2.98
C PRO A 622 13.04 23.51 2.42
N ASP A 623 13.12 22.45 3.23
CA ASP A 623 12.78 21.09 2.81
C ASP A 623 11.27 20.94 2.55
N TYR A 624 10.42 21.64 3.30
CA TYR A 624 8.98 21.66 3.07
C TYR A 624 8.63 22.31 1.74
N TRP A 625 9.18 23.50 1.47
CA TRP A 625 8.94 24.23 0.22
C TRP A 625 9.48 23.45 -0.99
N ARG A 626 10.61 22.79 -0.78
CA ARG A 626 11.25 21.98 -1.82
C ARG A 626 10.48 20.71 -2.11
N SER A 627 10.05 20.01 -1.07
CA SER A 627 9.13 18.88 -1.14
C SER A 627 7.86 19.27 -1.91
N PHE A 628 7.21 20.38 -1.53
CA PHE A 628 6.01 20.85 -2.21
C PHE A 628 6.24 21.04 -3.72
N THR A 629 7.36 21.66 -4.10
CA THR A 629 7.70 21.90 -5.51
C THR A 629 7.96 20.60 -6.26
N SER A 630 8.79 19.70 -5.71
CA SER A 630 9.12 18.42 -6.35
C SER A 630 7.91 17.49 -6.43
N TYR A 631 7.04 17.47 -5.42
CA TYR A 631 5.96 16.48 -5.31
C TYR A 631 4.67 16.93 -6.02
N ARG A 632 4.56 18.23 -6.35
CA ARG A 632 3.35 18.84 -6.88
C ARG A 632 2.64 18.07 -8.00
N PRO A 633 3.34 17.50 -9.00
CA PRO A 633 2.67 16.73 -10.06
C PRO A 633 1.84 15.55 -9.52
N TRP A 634 2.33 14.88 -8.48
CA TRP A 634 1.68 13.73 -7.85
C TRP A 634 0.73 14.14 -6.71
N LEU A 635 0.95 15.29 -6.07
CA LEU A 635 -0.05 15.88 -5.16
C LEU A 635 -1.35 16.23 -5.90
N LEU A 636 -1.25 16.67 -7.15
CA LEU A 636 -2.38 17.02 -8.01
C LEU A 636 -3.04 15.81 -8.67
N LYS A 637 -2.25 14.87 -9.20
CA LYS A 637 -2.75 13.71 -9.94
C LYS A 637 -3.11 12.52 -9.05
N GLY A 638 -2.53 12.45 -7.86
CA GLY A 638 -2.48 11.25 -7.03
C GLY A 638 -1.22 10.42 -7.27
N ASP A 639 -0.87 9.61 -6.26
CA ASP A 639 0.19 8.62 -6.36
C ASP A 639 -0.33 7.38 -7.12
N PRO A 640 0.28 6.96 -8.23
CA PRO A 640 -0.21 5.83 -9.03
C PRO A 640 -0.15 4.51 -8.25
N TYR A 641 0.72 4.41 -7.25
CA TYR A 641 0.84 3.22 -6.42
C TYR A 641 -0.01 3.29 -5.15
N TYR A 642 -0.98 4.21 -5.06
CA TYR A 642 -1.93 4.28 -3.95
C TYR A 642 -3.35 4.61 -4.42
N ASN A 643 -4.31 3.76 -4.07
CA ASN A 643 -5.67 3.90 -4.59
C ASN A 643 -6.41 5.13 -4.00
N PRO A 644 -7.11 5.94 -4.83
CA PRO A 644 -7.80 7.14 -4.38
C PRO A 644 -9.06 6.88 -3.53
N ASN A 645 -9.49 5.63 -3.35
CA ASN A 645 -10.53 5.26 -2.39
C ASN A 645 -9.99 5.07 -0.97
N LEU A 646 -8.67 5.17 -0.77
CA LEU A 646 -8.01 5.06 0.52
C LEU A 646 -7.63 6.43 1.08
N THR A 647 -7.63 6.55 2.40
CA THR A 647 -7.36 7.82 3.06
C THR A 647 -5.89 8.21 2.95
N LEU A 648 -5.63 9.49 2.65
CA LEU A 648 -4.33 10.14 2.72
C LEU A 648 -4.06 10.70 4.13
N LEU A 649 -5.00 10.60 5.07
CA LEU A 649 -4.86 11.27 6.37
C LEU A 649 -4.12 10.44 7.42
N SER A 650 -4.00 9.13 7.18
CA SER A 650 -3.33 8.15 8.02
C SER A 650 -2.67 7.07 7.17
N GLY A 651 -1.66 6.42 7.72
CA GLY A 651 -0.94 5.33 7.05
C GLY A 651 -1.59 3.95 7.23
N ASP A 652 -2.78 3.82 7.81
CA ASP A 652 -3.43 2.52 8.08
C ASP A 652 -4.15 1.91 6.87
N CYS A 653 -4.19 2.62 5.74
CA CYS A 653 -4.87 2.21 4.51
C CYS A 653 -6.40 2.02 4.69
N ASP A 654 -7.04 2.80 5.55
CA ASP A 654 -8.50 2.79 5.72
C ASP A 654 -9.23 3.53 4.57
N LEU A 655 -10.55 3.37 4.52
CA LEU A 655 -11.44 3.98 3.52
C LEU A 655 -11.41 5.52 3.57
N ARG A 656 -11.30 6.15 2.40
CA ARG A 656 -11.52 7.58 2.22
C ARG A 656 -13.00 7.90 2.41
N ARG A 657 -13.37 8.59 3.48
CA ARG A 657 -14.77 8.92 3.80
C ARG A 657 -15.19 10.33 3.37
N HIS A 658 -14.22 11.19 3.06
CA HIS A 658 -14.44 12.56 2.64
C HIS A 658 -13.56 12.89 1.43
N PRO A 659 -13.86 13.96 0.67
CA PRO A 659 -12.94 14.48 -0.32
C PRO A 659 -11.60 14.80 0.34
N GLU A 660 -10.55 14.18 -0.17
CA GLU A 660 -9.17 14.37 0.26
C GLU A 660 -8.37 14.70 -0.98
N ASP A 661 -7.71 15.84 -0.96
CA ASP A 661 -6.92 16.38 -2.06
C ASP A 661 -5.47 16.54 -1.59
N GLY A 662 -4.53 15.96 -2.33
CA GLY A 662 -3.13 15.91 -1.95
C GLY A 662 -2.51 17.31 -1.85
N GLU A 663 -2.80 18.19 -2.81
CA GLU A 663 -2.28 19.57 -2.81
C GLU A 663 -2.85 20.37 -1.63
N ALA A 664 -4.15 20.27 -1.36
CA ALA A 664 -4.78 20.96 -0.23
C ALA A 664 -4.24 20.47 1.13
N LEU A 665 -3.94 19.18 1.26
CA LEU A 665 -3.30 18.63 2.45
C LEU A 665 -1.86 19.15 2.59
N ALA A 666 -1.08 19.15 1.51
CA ALA A 666 0.27 19.71 1.50
C ALA A 666 0.29 21.20 1.89
N VAL A 667 -0.62 22.00 1.33
CA VAL A 667 -0.75 23.43 1.66
C VAL A 667 -1.12 23.63 3.13
N ARG A 668 -2.00 22.77 3.70
CA ARG A 668 -2.30 22.82 5.14
C ARG A 668 -1.08 22.49 5.99
N THR A 669 -0.29 21.50 5.60
CA THR A 669 0.98 21.19 6.25
C THR A 669 1.92 22.39 6.19
N LEU A 670 2.06 23.04 5.04
CA LEU A 670 2.86 24.28 4.92
C LEU A 670 2.35 25.39 5.85
N ALA A 671 1.03 25.56 5.97
CA ALA A 671 0.44 26.62 6.79
C ALA A 671 0.52 26.37 8.31
N HIS A 672 0.81 25.13 8.76
CA HIS A 672 0.77 24.76 10.18
C HIS A 672 2.11 24.26 10.73
N GLU A 673 2.88 23.53 9.92
CA GLU A 673 4.08 22.85 10.37
C GLU A 673 5.35 23.67 10.12
N VAL A 674 5.32 24.59 9.14
CA VAL A 674 6.45 25.44 8.79
C VAL A 674 6.71 26.47 9.90
N PRO A 675 7.95 26.62 10.38
CA PRO A 675 8.34 27.57 11.41
C PRO A 675 7.83 29.00 11.16
N SER A 676 7.97 29.55 9.95
CA SER A 676 7.51 30.89 9.60
C SER A 676 5.98 31.08 9.66
N ALA A 677 5.21 29.99 9.56
CA ALA A 677 3.75 30.02 9.62
C ALA A 677 3.20 30.01 11.06
N ARG A 678 4.02 29.61 12.04
CA ARG A 678 3.65 29.65 13.46
C ARG A 678 3.76 31.10 13.94
N ARG A 679 2.63 31.80 14.06
CA ARG A 679 2.60 33.12 14.70
C ARG A 679 3.31 33.02 16.06
N PRO A 680 4.23 33.95 16.41
CA PRO A 680 4.76 33.98 17.77
C PRO A 680 3.59 34.10 18.74
N PRO A 681 3.62 33.40 19.90
CA PRO A 681 2.61 33.59 20.92
C PRO A 681 2.53 35.08 21.26
N ALA A 682 1.32 35.63 21.16
CA ALA A 682 1.03 37.04 21.46
C ALA A 682 1.14 37.34 22.95
#